data_AF-A0A1R1BBB5-F1
#
_entry.id   AF-A0A1R1BBB5-F1
#
_cell.length_a   1.000
_cell.length_b   1.000
_cell.length_c   1.000
_cell.angle_alpha   90.00
_cell.angle_beta   90.00
_cell.angle_gamma   90.00
#
_symmetry.space_group_name_H-M   'P 1'
#
loop_
_entity.id
_entity.type
_entity.pdbx_description
1 polymer ?
#
loop_
_entity_poly.entity_id
_entity_poly.type
_entity_poly.pdbx_seq_one_letter_code
_entity_poly.pdbx_strand_id
1 'polypeptide(L)'
;MIEIAGSDIQELNDSDLRALIGLLCEADLHAIGLSSAGVTWGGDQNAQDGGIDVRVELTTSLPKDSFIPRPKTGFQVKRSDMPRAAIINEMRPKGELRPAIKELVESSGSYIIISSQGSCADSALADRRNAMRDALNDCFDISDFKIDFYDRERIAGWVRSHPSLTLWVREKLGRPVQGWRAYGNWANSPGGIAEVYLLDGQVRLYHDKSVRSEGVSAIDGIIELRKMLQSPASSVRLVGLSGVGKTRLLQALFDDRIGEGALNKYQVFYSDVSDSPTPDPRHFAERLVSLRKPVILAIDNCPPELHRRLTSVCSASGSFVSLITVEYDVREDQPEETRVFRLEPNSNDLIEKVIQIRFKHISEVDAHTIAEFSGGNARVAIALGNTLQRGETLARLRDDELFNRLFQQRNIQNSTLLRTAEVCSLVYSFSIQTSEGDNIELGLLEALIGLSIPEIYECARELQRRELVQQRGGWRAVLPHALANRLAQRALENFPQDTICKMFENNAPERMLKSFSRRLGYLHESQEAVEISTRWLSKNGLLENIINLNELGISLLNNIAPLNPELILISIENASRQDDSQLFLTRENAHYIEFTRLLRSLAYDKNLFDRSVELLCHFALSESLEESNNSIRELLKSLFFIYLSGTYATPQQRLKIIEELVESNIEDHIHLGMSLLEAALETWHFSSFDGFEFGARSRDHGYSPQNQEDFHQWYHLFVEYTVNLAVSDYQANSKARIILAEKFRGLWIKAGMLTTEEIQNNPTNLI
;
A
#
# COMPACT_ATOMS: atom_id res chain seq x y z
N MET A 1 -20.36 14.41 13.59
CA MET A 1 -19.13 13.59 13.87
C MET A 1 -17.86 14.31 13.44
N ILE A 2 -17.73 14.67 12.16
CA ILE A 2 -16.83 15.74 11.67
C ILE A 2 -17.55 17.11 11.73
N GLU A 3 -18.55 17.21 12.61
CA GLU A 3 -19.33 18.42 12.81
C GLU A 3 -18.77 19.12 14.03
N ILE A 4 -18.73 20.43 13.93
CA ILE A 4 -18.24 21.35 14.95
C ILE A 4 -19.27 22.48 15.06
N ALA A 5 -19.64 22.82 16.29
CA ALA A 5 -20.56 23.90 16.62
C ALA A 5 -19.86 24.96 17.48
N GLY A 6 -20.49 26.13 17.67
CA GLY A 6 -19.93 27.17 18.54
C GLY A 6 -19.74 26.70 19.99
N SER A 7 -20.52 25.72 20.47
CA SER A 7 -20.33 25.10 21.79
C SER A 7 -18.98 24.40 21.92
N ASP A 8 -18.51 23.73 20.87
CA ASP A 8 -17.20 23.06 20.89
C ASP A 8 -16.07 24.09 20.96
N ILE A 9 -16.20 25.21 20.24
CA ILE A 9 -15.24 26.33 20.28
C ILE A 9 -15.21 26.98 21.68
N GLN A 10 -16.35 27.08 22.36
CA GLN A 10 -16.46 27.65 23.70
C GLN A 10 -15.67 26.85 24.75
N GLU A 11 -15.56 25.53 24.56
CA GLU A 11 -14.88 24.63 25.50
C GLU A 11 -13.34 24.67 25.40
N LEU A 12 -12.80 25.21 24.31
CA LEU A 12 -11.35 25.37 24.16
C LEU A 12 -10.77 26.30 25.24
N ASN A 13 -9.57 25.94 25.72
CA ASN A 13 -8.78 26.82 26.57
C ASN A 13 -8.10 27.93 25.73
N ASP A 14 -7.54 28.94 26.41
CA ASP A 14 -6.97 30.12 25.76
C ASP A 14 -5.83 29.77 24.78
N SER A 15 -4.96 28.81 25.14
CA SER A 15 -3.88 28.35 24.28
C SER A 15 -4.37 27.62 23.04
N ASP A 16 -5.33 26.71 23.19
CA ASP A 16 -5.86 25.92 22.08
C ASP A 16 -6.72 26.79 21.15
N LEU A 17 -7.46 27.77 21.67
CA LEU A 17 -8.19 28.72 20.85
C LEU A 17 -7.23 29.57 20.01
N ARG A 18 -6.14 30.08 20.60
CA ARG A 18 -5.11 30.82 19.85
C ARG A 18 -4.49 29.96 18.76
N ALA A 19 -4.12 28.73 19.10
CA ALA A 19 -3.56 27.78 18.15
C ALA A 19 -4.52 27.47 17.00
N LEU A 20 -5.81 27.30 17.30
CA LEU A 20 -6.84 27.09 16.28
C LEU A 20 -6.88 28.23 15.27
N ILE A 21 -6.84 29.49 15.72
CA ILE A 21 -6.86 30.65 14.83
C ILE A 21 -5.60 30.69 13.95
N GLY A 22 -4.44 30.39 14.52
CA GLY A 22 -3.19 30.25 13.75
C GLY A 22 -3.32 29.20 12.63
N LEU A 23 -3.76 27.98 12.99
CA LEU A 23 -3.96 26.88 12.06
C LEU A 23 -5.01 27.19 10.99
N LEU A 24 -6.10 27.89 11.34
CA LEU A 24 -7.13 28.32 10.38
C LEU A 24 -6.59 29.35 9.39
N CYS A 25 -5.73 30.28 9.85
CA CYS A 25 -5.07 31.23 8.96
C CYS A 25 -4.16 30.50 7.97
N GLU A 26 -3.34 29.57 8.45
CA GLU A 26 -2.46 28.75 7.61
C GLU A 26 -3.27 27.93 6.58
N ALA A 27 -4.39 27.33 7.01
CA ALA A 27 -5.26 26.54 6.15
C ALA A 27 -5.94 27.37 5.05
N ASP A 28 -6.41 28.59 5.37
CA ASP A 28 -6.98 29.53 4.38
C ASP A 28 -5.94 29.91 3.33
N LEU A 29 -4.71 30.26 3.73
CA LEU A 29 -3.65 30.62 2.79
C LEU A 29 -3.25 29.46 1.90
N HIS A 30 -3.13 28.26 2.47
CA HIS A 30 -2.78 27.07 1.70
C HIS A 30 -3.90 26.67 0.71
N ALA A 31 -5.17 26.89 1.07
CA ALA A 31 -6.32 26.61 0.19
C ALA A 31 -6.34 27.49 -1.07
N ILE A 32 -5.74 28.68 -1.02
CA ILE A 32 -5.58 29.60 -2.17
C ILE A 32 -4.18 29.57 -2.79
N GLY A 33 -3.32 28.64 -2.38
CA GLY A 33 -1.97 28.45 -2.93
C GLY A 33 -0.93 29.48 -2.47
N LEU A 34 -1.16 30.17 -1.34
CA LEU A 34 -0.19 31.10 -0.75
C LEU A 34 0.62 30.42 0.36
N SER A 35 1.84 30.94 0.60
CA SER A 35 2.71 30.46 1.68
C SER A 35 2.14 30.83 3.05
N SER A 36 2.21 29.89 3.99
CA SER A 36 1.88 30.10 5.40
C SER A 36 2.98 30.85 6.17
N ALA A 37 4.15 31.11 5.57
CA ALA A 37 5.26 31.81 6.24
C ALA A 37 4.90 33.24 6.69
N GLY A 38 3.87 33.85 6.09
CA GLY A 38 3.32 35.13 6.51
C GLY A 38 2.42 35.07 7.74
N VAL A 39 2.13 33.88 8.29
CA VAL A 39 1.34 33.70 9.52
C VAL A 39 2.29 33.51 10.70
N THR A 40 2.14 34.33 11.74
CA THR A 40 2.94 34.23 12.96
C THR A 40 2.02 34.12 14.18
N TRP A 41 2.21 33.07 14.97
CA TRP A 41 1.52 32.81 16.24
C TRP A 41 2.40 31.91 17.14
N GLY A 42 2.18 31.93 18.46
CA GLY A 42 2.89 31.05 19.40
C GLY A 42 4.01 31.68 20.24
N GLY A 43 4.04 33.01 20.40
CA GLY A 43 4.90 33.68 21.38
C GLY A 43 4.52 33.37 22.84
N ASP A 44 5.49 33.49 23.76
CA ASP A 44 5.27 33.39 25.20
C ASP A 44 4.21 34.43 25.64
N GLN A 45 3.22 34.04 26.45
CA GLN A 45 2.11 34.91 26.86
C GLN A 45 2.58 36.17 27.63
N ASN A 46 3.85 36.17 28.08
CA ASN A 46 4.49 37.26 28.79
C ASN A 46 5.40 38.13 27.90
N ALA A 47 5.60 37.80 26.62
CA ALA A 47 6.28 38.68 25.68
C ALA A 47 5.42 39.94 25.47
N GLN A 48 6.05 41.11 25.44
CA GLN A 48 5.37 42.39 25.18
C GLN A 48 4.97 42.51 23.69
N ASP A 49 4.27 41.52 23.14
CA ASP A 49 3.79 41.48 21.75
C ASP A 49 2.54 42.36 21.59
N GLY A 50 2.64 43.65 21.93
CA GLY A 50 1.78 44.74 21.42
C GLY A 50 0.25 44.61 21.49
N GLY A 51 -0.32 43.53 22.04
CA GLY A 51 -1.73 43.12 21.95
C GLY A 51 -2.20 42.49 20.63
N ILE A 52 -1.41 41.61 19.99
CA ILE A 52 -1.88 40.76 18.87
C ILE A 52 -1.45 39.30 19.12
N ASP A 53 -2.38 38.36 19.06
CA ASP A 53 -2.11 36.93 19.29
C ASP A 53 -1.74 36.15 18.03
N VAL A 54 -2.33 36.50 16.88
CA VAL A 54 -2.04 35.91 15.56
C VAL A 54 -1.93 37.05 14.55
N ARG A 55 -0.85 37.07 13.78
CA ARG A 55 -0.62 38.06 12.73
C ARG A 55 -0.49 37.37 11.38
N VAL A 56 -1.14 37.94 10.37
CA VAL A 56 -0.99 37.57 8.96
C VAL A 56 -0.41 38.78 8.24
N GLU A 57 0.71 38.60 7.57
CA GLU A 57 1.37 39.63 6.77
C GLU A 57 1.78 39.08 5.41
N LEU A 58 1.12 39.59 4.37
CA LEU A 58 1.28 39.15 2.99
C LEU A 58 1.49 40.35 2.08
N THR A 59 2.23 40.12 0.99
CA THR A 59 2.41 41.10 -0.10
C THR A 59 1.31 41.01 -1.16
N THR A 60 0.54 39.92 -1.16
CA THR A 60 -0.49 39.62 -2.16
C THR A 60 -1.88 39.94 -1.63
N SER A 61 -2.77 40.47 -2.48
CA SER A 61 -4.16 40.74 -2.12
C SER A 61 -4.97 39.46 -1.91
N LEU A 62 -5.79 39.43 -0.86
CA LEU A 62 -6.69 38.32 -0.56
C LEU A 62 -8.11 38.55 -1.11
N PRO A 63 -8.93 37.48 -1.29
CA PRO A 63 -10.35 37.61 -1.60
C PRO A 63 -11.08 38.47 -0.56
N LYS A 64 -11.96 39.37 -1.02
CA LYS A 64 -12.62 40.38 -0.17
C LYS A 64 -13.50 39.79 0.94
N ASP A 65 -14.06 38.60 0.72
CA ASP A 65 -15.00 37.91 1.61
C ASP A 65 -14.39 36.72 2.36
N SER A 66 -13.06 36.68 2.52
CA SER A 66 -12.41 35.65 3.33
C SER A 66 -12.44 35.97 4.83
N PHE A 67 -12.12 34.97 5.67
CA PHE A 67 -11.92 35.17 7.11
C PHE A 67 -10.64 35.98 7.43
N ILE A 68 -9.76 36.18 6.45
CA ILE A 68 -8.58 37.05 6.51
C ILE A 68 -8.81 38.24 5.55
N PRO A 69 -9.47 39.31 5.99
CA PRO A 69 -10.06 40.26 5.06
C PRO A 69 -9.02 41.19 4.39
N ARG A 70 -7.80 41.26 4.90
CA ARG A 70 -6.69 42.09 4.37
C ARG A 70 -5.35 41.36 4.45
N PRO A 71 -4.37 41.66 3.56
CA PRO A 71 -3.05 41.06 3.58
C PRO A 71 -2.27 41.26 4.89
N LYS A 72 -2.51 42.39 5.57
CA LYS A 72 -2.03 42.67 6.92
C LYS A 72 -3.21 42.59 7.88
N THR A 73 -3.30 41.50 8.64
CA THR A 73 -4.41 41.25 9.57
C THR A 73 -3.86 40.83 10.93
N GLY A 74 -4.30 41.51 11.99
CA GLY A 74 -4.06 41.11 13.37
C GLY A 74 -5.31 40.52 14.02
N PHE A 75 -5.19 39.36 14.63
CA PHE A 75 -6.22 38.74 15.45
C PHE A 75 -5.84 38.81 16.92
N GLN A 76 -6.74 39.35 17.75
CA GLN A 76 -6.66 39.28 19.21
C GLN A 76 -7.66 38.26 19.72
N VAL A 77 -7.18 37.21 20.36
CA VAL A 77 -7.96 36.06 20.80
C VAL A 77 -8.29 36.20 22.29
N LYS A 78 -9.57 36.11 22.64
CA LYS A 78 -10.05 36.19 24.02
C LYS A 78 -11.04 35.08 24.29
N ARG A 79 -10.88 34.37 25.41
CA ARG A 79 -11.90 33.39 25.82
C ARG A 79 -13.14 34.05 26.41
N SER A 80 -13.01 35.22 27.03
CA SER A 80 -14.11 35.94 27.67
C SER A 80 -15.11 36.54 26.65
N ASP A 81 -16.30 36.91 27.12
CA ASP A 81 -17.42 37.44 26.31
C ASP A 81 -17.11 38.78 25.58
N MET A 82 -16.11 39.52 26.06
CA MET A 82 -15.69 40.82 25.50
C MET A 82 -16.84 41.84 25.34
N PRO A 83 -17.44 42.31 26.45
CA PRO A 83 -18.41 43.41 26.41
C PRO A 83 -17.74 44.74 25.99
N ARG A 84 -18.54 45.75 25.64
CA ARG A 84 -18.09 47.07 25.16
C ARG A 84 -16.91 47.67 25.94
N ALA A 85 -16.99 47.71 27.27
CA ALA A 85 -15.91 48.26 28.10
C ALA A 85 -14.61 47.44 28.01
N ALA A 86 -14.69 46.12 27.91
CA ALA A 86 -13.53 45.25 27.76
C ALA A 86 -12.89 45.43 26.37
N ILE A 87 -13.68 45.61 25.31
CA ILE A 87 -13.18 45.91 23.96
C ILE A 87 -12.41 47.23 23.95
N ILE A 88 -12.99 48.29 24.53
CA ILE A 88 -12.33 49.60 24.58
C ILE A 88 -11.04 49.52 25.40
N ASN A 89 -11.06 48.86 26.57
CA ASN A 89 -9.86 48.69 27.40
C ASN A 89 -8.79 47.82 26.72
N GLU A 90 -9.22 46.82 25.94
CA GLU A 90 -8.31 45.97 25.18
C GLU A 90 -7.64 46.77 24.05
N MET A 91 -8.39 47.56 23.28
CA MET A 91 -7.80 48.35 22.19
C MET A 91 -7.02 49.57 22.70
N ARG A 92 -7.48 50.17 23.81
CA ARG A 92 -6.93 51.38 24.40
C ARG A 92 -6.55 51.20 25.88
N PRO A 93 -5.54 50.40 26.21
CA PRO A 93 -5.08 50.28 27.58
C PRO A 93 -4.66 51.67 28.09
N LYS A 94 -5.22 52.10 29.24
CA LYS A 94 -5.00 53.44 29.83
C LYS A 94 -5.40 54.62 28.91
N GLY A 95 -6.29 54.40 27.95
CA GLY A 95 -6.83 55.44 27.07
C GLY A 95 -6.04 55.67 25.78
N GLU A 96 -4.88 55.03 25.61
CA GLU A 96 -4.06 55.13 24.39
C GLU A 96 -4.20 53.89 23.51
N LEU A 97 -4.43 54.09 22.20
CA LEU A 97 -4.52 52.99 21.24
C LEU A 97 -3.21 52.19 21.17
N ARG A 98 -3.31 50.87 21.25
CA ARG A 98 -2.14 49.96 21.17
C ARG A 98 -1.29 50.24 19.93
N PRO A 99 0.05 50.26 20.05
CA PRO A 99 0.96 50.50 18.91
C PRO A 99 0.73 49.53 17.74
N ALA A 100 0.46 48.26 18.01
CA ALA A 100 0.22 47.26 16.97
C ALA A 100 -1.06 47.53 16.16
N ILE A 101 -2.08 48.16 16.77
CA ILE A 101 -3.28 48.58 16.04
C ILE A 101 -2.98 49.82 15.19
N LYS A 102 -2.17 50.77 15.69
CA LYS A 102 -1.73 51.94 14.91
C LYS A 102 -0.98 51.53 13.65
N GLU A 103 -0.05 50.57 13.76
CA GLU A 103 0.69 50.00 12.63
C GLU A 103 -0.24 49.38 11.57
N LEU A 104 -1.30 48.68 12.00
CA LEU A 104 -2.30 48.12 11.09
C LEU A 104 -3.16 49.22 10.43
N VAL A 105 -3.45 50.33 11.11
CA VAL A 105 -4.16 51.48 10.53
C VAL A 105 -3.29 52.14 9.44
N GLU A 106 -2.03 52.43 9.75
CA GLU A 106 -1.06 53.07 8.83
C GLU A 106 -0.84 52.24 7.54
N SER A 107 -1.01 50.93 7.64
CA SER A 107 -0.83 50.00 6.52
C SER A 107 -2.14 49.54 5.86
N SER A 108 -3.27 50.21 6.17
CA SER A 108 -4.61 49.86 5.65
C SER A 108 -4.98 48.38 5.85
N GLY A 109 -4.53 47.81 6.96
CA GLY A 109 -4.71 46.42 7.33
C GLY A 109 -6.08 46.14 7.96
N SER A 110 -6.14 45.10 8.78
CA SER A 110 -7.32 44.78 9.56
C SER A 110 -7.02 44.31 10.98
N TYR A 111 -7.94 44.60 11.90
CA TYR A 111 -7.86 44.16 13.28
C TYR A 111 -9.16 43.46 13.69
N ILE A 112 -9.03 42.20 14.12
CA ILE A 112 -10.16 41.33 14.43
C ILE A 112 -10.04 40.87 15.88
N ILE A 113 -11.12 41.04 16.65
CA ILE A 113 -11.23 40.43 17.98
C ILE A 113 -12.01 39.13 17.86
N ILE A 114 -11.46 38.07 18.44
CA ILE A 114 -12.04 36.73 18.47
C ILE A 114 -12.50 36.43 19.88
N SER A 115 -13.74 35.94 20.04
CA SER A 115 -14.30 35.52 21.32
C SER A 115 -14.98 34.17 21.28
N SER A 116 -14.62 33.27 22.20
CA SER A 116 -15.27 31.95 22.32
C SER A 116 -16.46 31.90 23.29
N GLN A 117 -16.58 32.85 24.23
CA GLN A 117 -17.73 32.96 25.16
C GLN A 117 -18.70 34.09 24.81
N GLY A 118 -18.41 34.87 23.77
CA GLY A 118 -19.23 35.98 23.29
C GLY A 118 -20.67 35.58 22.95
N SER A 119 -21.67 36.36 23.38
CA SER A 119 -23.03 36.30 22.81
C SER A 119 -23.03 36.36 21.28
N CYS A 120 -23.73 35.43 20.63
CA CYS A 120 -23.84 35.32 19.16
C CYS A 120 -25.04 36.09 18.58
N ALA A 121 -25.74 36.89 19.38
CA ALA A 121 -26.88 37.67 18.90
C ALA A 121 -26.42 38.84 18.01
N ASP A 122 -27.15 39.11 16.92
CA ASP A 122 -26.80 40.16 15.96
C ASP A 122 -26.64 41.54 16.60
N SER A 123 -27.51 41.89 17.56
CA SER A 123 -27.42 43.15 18.30
C SER A 123 -26.14 43.23 19.13
N ALA A 124 -25.74 42.15 19.80
CA ALA A 124 -24.50 42.09 20.56
C ALA A 124 -23.26 42.21 19.65
N LEU A 125 -23.27 41.55 18.48
CA LEU A 125 -22.19 41.67 17.49
C LEU A 125 -22.08 43.09 16.92
N ALA A 126 -23.22 43.73 16.63
CA ALA A 126 -23.27 45.12 16.19
C ALA A 126 -22.71 46.06 17.28
N ASP A 127 -23.10 45.87 18.54
CA ASP A 127 -22.60 46.65 19.67
C ASP A 127 -21.10 46.49 19.88
N ARG A 128 -20.55 45.28 19.71
CA ARG A 128 -19.11 45.02 19.78
C ARG A 128 -18.35 45.67 18.63
N ARG A 129 -18.85 45.60 17.39
CA ARG A 129 -18.27 46.32 16.25
C ARG A 129 -18.31 47.84 16.46
N ASN A 130 -19.41 48.36 17.00
CA ASN A 130 -19.50 49.77 17.36
C ASN A 130 -18.50 50.15 18.46
N ALA A 131 -18.30 49.30 19.48
CA ALA A 131 -17.26 49.51 20.49
C ALA A 131 -15.85 49.56 19.90
N MET A 132 -15.56 48.71 18.90
CA MET A 132 -14.29 48.74 18.17
C MET A 132 -14.13 50.03 17.34
N ARG A 133 -15.21 50.52 16.70
CA ARG A 133 -15.20 51.82 15.99
C ARG A 133 -14.95 52.97 16.96
N ASP A 134 -15.64 52.98 18.09
CA ASP A 134 -15.51 54.04 19.09
C ASP A 134 -14.09 54.13 19.67
N ALA A 135 -13.40 53.00 19.80
CA ALA A 135 -12.00 52.97 20.20
C ALA A 135 -11.06 53.66 19.17
N LEU A 136 -11.49 53.83 17.92
CA LEU A 136 -10.70 54.40 16.83
C LEU A 136 -11.04 55.87 16.52
N ASN A 137 -12.01 56.48 17.19
CA ASN A 137 -12.55 57.81 16.85
C ASN A 137 -11.49 58.95 16.76
N ASP A 138 -10.34 58.80 17.42
CA ASP A 138 -9.27 59.82 17.41
C ASP A 138 -8.20 59.58 16.32
N CYS A 139 -8.37 58.57 15.46
CA CYS A 139 -7.44 58.26 14.36
C CYS A 139 -7.88 58.96 13.07
N PHE A 140 -6.93 59.53 12.34
CA PHE A 140 -7.15 60.09 11.00
C PHE A 140 -6.94 58.97 9.95
N ASP A 141 -7.65 59.02 8.82
CA ASP A 141 -7.57 58.04 7.70
C ASP A 141 -7.91 56.56 8.02
N ILE A 142 -9.11 56.31 8.57
CA ILE A 142 -9.60 54.95 8.87
C ILE A 142 -10.43 54.34 7.73
N SER A 143 -10.61 55.03 6.59
CA SER A 143 -11.54 54.61 5.52
C SER A 143 -11.24 53.23 4.93
N ASP A 144 -9.95 52.88 4.85
CA ASP A 144 -9.51 51.60 4.28
C ASP A 144 -9.15 50.53 5.32
N PHE A 145 -9.06 50.90 6.61
CA PHE A 145 -8.81 49.98 7.73
C PHE A 145 -10.06 49.16 8.07
N LYS A 146 -9.91 47.83 8.17
CA LYS A 146 -11.04 46.94 8.43
C LYS A 146 -11.03 46.42 9.86
N ILE A 147 -12.17 46.52 10.55
CA ILE A 147 -12.38 45.90 11.85
C ILE A 147 -13.55 44.93 11.83
N ASP A 148 -13.43 43.84 12.59
CA ASP A 148 -14.52 42.89 12.74
C ASP A 148 -14.42 42.14 14.08
N PHE A 149 -15.51 41.47 14.45
CA PHE A 149 -15.59 40.66 15.66
C PHE A 149 -16.07 39.25 15.29
N TYR A 150 -15.29 38.23 15.64
CA TYR A 150 -15.62 36.83 15.32
C TYR A 150 -16.04 36.12 16.60
N ASP A 151 -17.29 35.68 16.63
CA ASP A 151 -17.81 34.86 17.72
C ASP A 151 -17.56 33.37 17.47
N ARG A 152 -17.89 32.55 18.46
CA ARG A 152 -17.78 31.10 18.41
C ARG A 152 -18.48 30.45 17.22
N GLU A 153 -19.61 30.99 16.73
CA GLU A 153 -20.33 30.41 15.58
C GLU A 153 -19.62 30.73 14.26
N ARG A 154 -19.06 31.93 14.12
CA ARG A 154 -18.23 32.29 12.97
C ARG A 154 -16.94 31.49 12.96
N ILE A 155 -16.30 31.28 14.12
CA ILE A 155 -15.12 30.41 14.24
C ILE A 155 -15.48 28.97 13.90
N ALA A 156 -16.60 28.43 14.40
CA ALA A 156 -17.06 27.10 14.02
C ALA A 156 -17.33 27.00 12.51
N GLY A 157 -17.90 28.05 11.90
CA GLY A 157 -18.04 28.18 10.45
C GLY A 157 -16.71 28.13 9.71
N TRP A 158 -15.68 28.78 10.24
CA TRP A 158 -14.33 28.74 9.71
C TRP A 158 -13.71 27.34 9.85
N VAL A 159 -13.88 26.64 10.97
CA VAL A 159 -13.44 25.24 11.09
C VAL A 159 -14.16 24.34 10.09
N ARG A 160 -15.46 24.54 9.85
CA ARG A 160 -16.21 23.81 8.81
C ARG A 160 -15.70 24.09 7.39
N SER A 161 -15.00 25.20 7.14
CA SER A 161 -14.35 25.41 5.84
C SER A 161 -13.18 24.45 5.62
N HIS A 162 -12.54 23.97 6.70
CA HIS A 162 -11.38 23.07 6.72
C HIS A 162 -11.64 21.79 7.54
N PRO A 163 -12.35 20.79 6.97
CA PRO A 163 -12.85 19.64 7.73
C PRO A 163 -11.81 18.82 8.52
N SER A 164 -10.54 18.78 8.07
CA SER A 164 -9.47 18.07 8.80
C SER A 164 -9.20 18.68 10.18
N LEU A 165 -9.32 20.01 10.32
CA LEU A 165 -9.12 20.73 11.59
C LEU A 165 -10.20 20.40 12.62
N THR A 166 -11.36 19.89 12.20
CA THR A 166 -12.33 19.34 13.14
C THR A 166 -11.76 18.19 13.95
N LEU A 167 -10.91 17.33 13.35
CA LEU A 167 -10.25 16.25 14.11
C LEU A 167 -9.31 16.80 15.18
N TRP A 168 -8.55 17.84 14.83
CA TRP A 168 -7.66 18.53 15.76
C TRP A 168 -8.42 19.15 16.94
N VAL A 169 -9.52 19.88 16.67
CA VAL A 169 -10.33 20.49 17.73
C VAL A 169 -10.90 19.41 18.66
N ARG A 170 -11.42 18.32 18.09
CA ARG A 170 -11.97 17.21 18.88
C ARG A 170 -10.92 16.51 19.74
N GLU A 171 -9.71 16.34 19.24
CA GLU A 171 -8.58 15.81 20.00
C GLU A 171 -8.25 16.70 21.20
N LYS A 172 -8.20 18.02 21.02
CA LYS A 172 -7.99 19.00 22.10
C LYS A 172 -9.09 18.99 23.16
N LEU A 173 -10.33 18.69 22.76
CA LEU A 173 -11.47 18.54 23.67
C LEU A 173 -11.54 17.16 24.36
N GLY A 174 -10.54 16.29 24.18
CA GLY A 174 -10.54 14.95 24.76
C GLY A 174 -11.60 14.01 24.17
N ARG A 175 -12.12 14.33 22.98
CA ARG A 175 -13.18 13.59 22.27
C ARG A 175 -12.73 13.15 20.87
N PRO A 176 -11.55 12.52 20.72
CA PRO A 176 -11.01 12.16 19.41
C PRO A 176 -11.93 11.20 18.66
N VAL A 177 -11.89 11.25 17.33
CA VAL A 177 -12.57 10.26 16.50
C VAL A 177 -11.68 9.02 16.45
N GLN A 178 -12.16 7.89 16.97
CA GLN A 178 -11.36 6.69 17.16
C GLN A 178 -10.71 6.22 15.86
N GLY A 179 -9.38 6.10 15.86
CA GLY A 179 -8.58 5.64 14.71
C GLY A 179 -8.46 6.64 13.56
N TRP A 180 -8.93 7.89 13.71
CA TRP A 180 -8.84 8.93 12.69
C TRP A 180 -7.96 10.09 13.16
N ARG A 181 -7.05 10.54 12.30
CA ARG A 181 -6.12 11.64 12.59
C ARG A 181 -6.02 12.60 11.41
N ALA A 182 -5.74 13.87 11.71
CA ALA A 182 -5.28 14.83 10.69
C ALA A 182 -3.79 14.55 10.36
N TYR A 183 -3.17 15.44 9.57
CA TYR A 183 -1.72 15.42 9.36
C TYR A 183 -0.96 15.42 10.70
N GLY A 184 0.02 14.52 10.81
CA GLY A 184 0.79 14.35 12.04
C GLY A 184 1.95 13.36 11.89
N ASN A 185 2.57 12.98 13.01
CA ASN A 185 3.69 12.04 13.05
C ASN A 185 3.21 10.57 12.91
N TRP A 186 2.64 10.20 11.76
CA TRP A 186 2.07 8.86 11.53
C TRP A 186 3.12 7.75 11.63
N ALA A 187 4.35 8.04 11.16
CA ALA A 187 5.45 7.09 11.21
C ALA A 187 6.15 7.02 12.58
N ASN A 188 5.67 7.73 13.61
CA ASN A 188 6.24 7.78 14.95
C ASN A 188 7.76 8.08 14.98
N SER A 189 8.22 9.00 14.14
CA SER A 189 9.63 9.40 14.10
C SER A 189 10.01 10.17 15.38
N PRO A 190 11.19 9.93 15.99
CA PRO A 190 11.59 10.56 17.25
C PRO A 190 11.60 12.10 17.21
N GLY A 191 12.00 12.69 16.08
CA GLY A 191 11.99 14.14 15.87
C GLY A 191 10.61 14.71 15.51
N GLY A 192 9.55 13.90 15.55
CA GLY A 192 8.19 14.33 15.25
C GLY A 192 8.02 14.79 13.81
N ILE A 193 7.15 15.78 13.61
CA ILE A 193 6.87 16.38 12.29
C ILE A 193 8.09 17.20 11.79
N ALA A 194 8.95 17.66 12.71
CA ALA A 194 10.14 18.44 12.37
C ALA A 194 11.24 17.60 11.73
N GLU A 195 11.22 16.28 11.87
CA GLU A 195 12.19 15.39 11.23
C GLU A 195 11.96 15.35 9.71
N VAL A 196 13.01 15.64 8.94
CA VAL A 196 12.95 15.61 7.46
C VAL A 196 13.05 14.17 6.97
N TYR A 197 12.38 13.86 5.85
CA TYR A 197 12.52 12.56 5.20
C TYR A 197 13.94 12.34 4.69
N LEU A 198 14.52 11.16 4.95
CA LEU A 198 15.84 10.82 4.47
C LEU A 198 15.76 10.29 3.05
N LEU A 199 16.56 10.87 2.18
CA LEU A 199 16.67 10.50 0.78
C LEU A 199 17.94 9.67 0.58
N ASP A 200 17.87 8.69 -0.31
CA ASP A 200 19.03 8.04 -0.90
C ASP A 200 19.11 8.34 -2.40
N GLY A 201 20.30 8.10 -2.96
CA GLY A 201 20.55 8.28 -4.39
C GLY A 201 20.05 7.10 -5.23
N GLN A 202 19.33 6.15 -4.64
CA GLN A 202 18.87 4.95 -5.34
C GLN A 202 17.46 5.11 -5.91
N VAL A 203 17.21 4.34 -6.96
CA VAL A 203 15.87 4.14 -7.50
C VAL A 203 15.05 3.33 -6.52
N ARG A 204 13.90 3.86 -6.10
CA ARG A 204 13.10 3.28 -5.01
C ARG A 204 11.65 3.02 -5.33
N LEU A 205 11.10 3.69 -6.34
CA LEU A 205 9.70 3.57 -6.71
C LEU A 205 9.56 3.06 -8.14
N TYR A 206 8.76 2.01 -8.31
CA TYR A 206 8.48 1.40 -9.60
C TYR A 206 7.00 1.49 -9.93
N HIS A 207 6.72 1.65 -11.23
CA HIS A 207 5.38 1.71 -11.80
C HIS A 207 5.01 0.39 -12.45
N ASP A 208 3.87 -0.17 -12.06
CA ASP A 208 3.46 -1.50 -12.52
C ASP A 208 3.04 -1.54 -14.00
N LYS A 209 2.66 -0.39 -14.60
CA LYS A 209 2.02 -0.35 -15.93
C LYS A 209 2.96 -0.17 -17.12
N SER A 210 4.29 -0.28 -16.98
CA SER A 210 5.16 -0.19 -18.16
C SER A 210 6.38 -1.11 -18.14
N VAL A 211 6.50 -1.86 -19.23
CA VAL A 211 7.59 -2.76 -19.65
C VAL A 211 8.98 -2.07 -19.73
N ARG A 212 9.06 -0.78 -19.37
CA ARG A 212 10.27 0.06 -19.35
C ARG A 212 10.23 1.17 -18.29
N SER A 213 9.60 0.98 -17.13
CA SER A 213 9.83 1.99 -16.07
C SER A 213 11.24 1.80 -15.55
N GLU A 214 12.19 2.61 -16.05
CA GLU A 214 13.36 2.98 -15.26
C GLU A 214 12.78 3.48 -13.94
N GLY A 215 12.96 2.72 -12.86
CA GLY A 215 12.37 3.10 -11.59
C GLY A 215 12.83 4.52 -11.23
N VAL A 216 12.03 5.22 -10.45
CA VAL A 216 12.27 6.62 -10.12
C VAL A 216 12.95 6.76 -8.77
N SER A 217 13.72 7.85 -8.61
CA SER A 217 14.27 8.24 -7.32
C SER A 217 13.14 8.51 -6.31
N ALA A 218 13.46 8.49 -5.01
CA ALA A 218 12.46 8.82 -3.99
C ALA A 218 11.86 10.23 -4.17
N ILE A 219 12.66 11.21 -4.62
CA ILE A 219 12.18 12.59 -4.84
C ILE A 219 11.22 12.63 -6.03
N ASP A 220 11.59 12.04 -7.15
CA ASP A 220 10.77 12.06 -8.36
C ASP A 220 9.45 11.32 -8.14
N GLY A 221 9.50 10.18 -7.44
CA GLY A 221 8.31 9.45 -7.04
C GLY A 221 7.41 10.23 -6.08
N ILE A 222 7.97 11.01 -5.14
CA ILE A 222 7.19 11.93 -4.28
C ILE A 222 6.49 13.00 -5.13
N ILE A 223 7.21 13.63 -6.06
CA ILE A 223 6.66 14.65 -6.96
C ILE A 223 5.53 14.07 -7.81
N GLU A 224 5.70 12.86 -8.32
CA GLU A 224 4.69 12.19 -9.13
C GLU A 224 3.44 11.82 -8.32
N LEU A 225 3.60 11.22 -7.14
CA LEU A 225 2.51 10.92 -6.22
C LEU A 225 1.73 12.19 -5.85
N ARG A 226 2.42 13.31 -5.61
CA ARG A 226 1.80 14.62 -5.35
C ARG A 226 0.94 15.08 -6.52
N LYS A 227 1.47 15.05 -7.75
CA LYS A 227 0.73 15.43 -8.96
C LYS A 227 -0.54 14.60 -9.14
N MET A 228 -0.46 13.29 -8.88
CA MET A 228 -1.62 12.41 -8.98
C MET A 228 -2.67 12.74 -7.91
N LEU A 229 -2.27 12.87 -6.66
CA LEU A 229 -3.19 13.12 -5.54
C LEU A 229 -3.81 14.52 -5.54
N GLN A 230 -3.19 15.49 -6.22
CA GLN A 230 -3.80 16.80 -6.49
C GLN A 230 -5.00 16.72 -7.45
N SER A 231 -5.05 15.68 -8.29
CA SER A 231 -6.17 15.47 -9.21
C SER A 231 -7.37 14.88 -8.44
N PRO A 232 -8.56 15.51 -8.48
CA PRO A 232 -9.76 15.01 -7.82
C PRO A 232 -10.09 13.58 -8.25
N ALA A 233 -10.69 12.80 -7.34
CA ALA A 233 -11.14 11.42 -7.59
C ALA A 233 -10.02 10.45 -8.02
N SER A 234 -8.75 10.77 -7.72
CA SER A 234 -7.61 9.88 -7.99
C SER A 234 -7.55 8.74 -6.97
N SER A 235 -7.05 7.58 -7.40
CA SER A 235 -6.79 6.42 -6.53
C SER A 235 -5.37 5.89 -6.72
N VAL A 236 -4.60 5.91 -5.64
CA VAL A 236 -3.21 5.47 -5.59
C VAL A 236 -3.05 4.38 -4.53
N ARG A 237 -2.26 3.35 -4.85
CA ARG A 237 -1.90 2.28 -3.92
C ARG A 237 -0.39 2.19 -3.79
N LEU A 238 0.13 2.39 -2.58
CA LEU A 238 1.54 2.25 -2.24
C LEU A 238 1.79 0.87 -1.62
N VAL A 239 2.57 0.05 -2.31
CA VAL A 239 2.91 -1.33 -1.92
C VAL A 239 4.40 -1.48 -1.63
N GLY A 240 4.80 -2.55 -0.96
CA GLY A 240 6.22 -2.86 -0.67
C GLY A 240 6.40 -3.58 0.66
N LEU A 241 7.57 -4.17 0.90
CA LEU A 241 7.80 -5.00 2.09
C LEU A 241 7.56 -4.24 3.41
N SER A 242 7.21 -4.97 4.47
CA SER A 242 7.06 -4.39 5.79
C SER A 242 8.40 -3.82 6.28
N GLY A 243 8.43 -2.57 6.76
CA GLY A 243 9.64 -1.91 7.26
C GLY A 243 10.48 -1.14 6.23
N VAL A 244 10.04 -1.03 4.97
CA VAL A 244 10.78 -0.26 3.94
C VAL A 244 10.50 1.27 3.97
N GLY A 245 9.55 1.73 4.78
CA GLY A 245 9.30 3.17 4.98
C GLY A 245 8.04 3.74 4.29
N LYS A 246 7.06 2.90 3.91
CA LYS A 246 5.83 3.33 3.21
C LYS A 246 5.06 4.44 3.95
N THR A 247 4.75 4.25 5.24
CA THR A 247 4.07 5.26 6.07
C THR A 247 4.88 6.57 6.18
N ARG A 248 6.21 6.46 6.19
CA ARG A 248 7.12 7.61 6.26
C ARG A 248 7.15 8.39 4.94
N LEU A 249 7.09 7.69 3.80
CA LEU A 249 6.95 8.29 2.47
C LEU A 249 5.58 8.95 2.30
N LEU A 250 4.49 8.29 2.74
CA LEU A 250 3.14 8.85 2.77
C LEU A 250 3.10 10.18 3.55
N GLN A 251 3.73 10.24 4.72
CA GLN A 251 3.85 11.49 5.49
C GLN A 251 4.67 12.55 4.74
N ALA A 252 5.73 12.16 4.04
CA ALA A 252 6.59 13.06 3.26
C ALA A 252 5.87 13.73 2.07
N LEU A 253 4.76 13.16 1.58
CA LEU A 253 3.97 13.78 0.50
C LEU A 253 3.45 15.18 0.87
N PHE A 254 3.30 15.47 2.17
CA PHE A 254 2.82 16.73 2.70
C PHE A 254 3.94 17.67 3.18
N ASP A 255 5.20 17.24 3.12
CA ASP A 255 6.33 18.01 3.64
C ASP A 255 6.95 18.90 2.56
N ASP A 256 6.77 20.20 2.71
CA ASP A 256 7.20 21.28 1.81
C ASP A 256 8.72 21.48 1.75
N ARG A 257 9.48 20.83 2.63
CA ARG A 257 10.95 20.86 2.62
C ARG A 257 11.55 19.86 1.61
N ILE A 258 10.73 18.99 1.02
CA ILE A 258 11.17 17.89 0.15
C ILE A 258 10.59 18.10 -1.23
N GLY A 259 11.44 18.27 -2.25
CA GLY A 259 11.00 18.44 -3.63
C GLY A 259 9.99 19.58 -3.81
N GLU A 260 9.23 19.53 -4.91
CA GLU A 260 8.22 20.54 -5.23
C GLU A 260 6.79 20.01 -5.04
N GLY A 261 5.82 20.92 -4.94
CA GLY A 261 4.38 20.59 -5.01
C GLY A 261 3.81 19.82 -3.82
N ALA A 262 4.28 20.09 -2.59
CA ALA A 262 3.77 19.44 -1.39
C ALA A 262 2.24 19.51 -1.26
N LEU A 263 1.65 18.40 -0.81
CA LEU A 263 0.20 18.33 -0.58
C LEU A 263 -0.20 19.18 0.63
N ASN A 264 -1.43 19.68 0.61
CA ASN A 264 -1.96 20.48 1.70
C ASN A 264 -2.20 19.64 2.96
N LYS A 265 -1.44 19.94 4.03
CA LYS A 265 -1.55 19.30 5.36
C LYS A 265 -2.96 19.42 5.97
N TYR A 266 -3.72 20.44 5.58
CA TYR A 266 -5.10 20.66 6.06
C TYR A 266 -6.18 19.99 5.20
N GLN A 267 -5.80 19.16 4.23
CA GLN A 267 -6.75 18.42 3.39
C GLN A 267 -6.72 16.91 3.61
N VAL A 268 -5.87 16.40 4.50
CA VAL A 268 -5.72 14.95 4.70
C VAL A 268 -6.44 14.42 5.93
N PHE A 269 -7.07 13.26 5.74
CA PHE A 269 -7.54 12.37 6.80
C PHE A 269 -6.75 11.08 6.74
N TYR A 270 -6.15 10.71 7.86
CA TYR A 270 -5.34 9.50 7.99
C TYR A 270 -6.01 8.51 8.93
N SER A 271 -5.94 7.23 8.58
CA SER A 271 -6.28 6.12 9.45
C SER A 271 -5.39 4.91 9.18
N ASP A 272 -5.04 4.16 10.23
CA ASP A 272 -4.48 2.81 10.10
C ASP A 272 -5.60 1.81 10.39
N VAL A 273 -5.89 0.92 9.44
CA VAL A 273 -6.93 -0.12 9.61
C VAL A 273 -6.67 -0.98 10.85
N SER A 274 -5.40 -1.14 11.23
CA SER A 274 -4.97 -1.91 12.41
C SER A 274 -5.45 -1.30 13.73
N ASP A 275 -5.74 0.01 13.76
CA ASP A 275 -6.26 0.74 14.92
C ASP A 275 -7.78 0.61 15.10
N SER A 276 -8.44 -0.19 14.25
CA SER A 276 -9.90 -0.42 14.28
C SER A 276 -10.69 0.89 14.28
N PRO A 277 -10.57 1.71 13.22
CA PRO A 277 -11.20 3.02 13.15
C PRO A 277 -12.73 2.94 13.26
N THR A 278 -13.30 3.90 14.00
CA THR A 278 -14.75 4.07 14.12
C THR A 278 -15.10 5.52 13.82
N PRO A 279 -15.88 5.80 12.76
CA PRO A 279 -16.52 4.87 11.82
C PRO A 279 -15.48 4.16 10.95
N ASP A 280 -15.86 3.05 10.33
CA ASP A 280 -14.97 2.34 9.42
C ASP A 280 -14.66 3.19 8.17
N PRO A 281 -13.56 2.89 7.45
CA PRO A 281 -13.06 3.72 6.35
C PRO A 281 -14.07 3.95 5.23
N ARG A 282 -14.93 2.98 4.93
CA ARG A 282 -15.91 3.10 3.86
C ARG A 282 -16.98 4.14 4.21
N HIS A 283 -17.62 4.01 5.38
CA HIS A 283 -18.63 4.98 5.80
C HIS A 283 -18.04 6.38 6.00
N PHE A 284 -16.77 6.47 6.40
CA PHE A 284 -16.08 7.76 6.48
C PHE A 284 -15.87 8.36 5.08
N ALA A 285 -15.42 7.57 4.10
CA ALA A 285 -15.24 8.02 2.71
C ALA A 285 -16.54 8.54 2.09
N GLU A 286 -17.66 7.81 2.27
CA GLU A 286 -18.98 8.23 1.78
C GLU A 286 -19.39 9.61 2.34
N ARG A 287 -19.05 9.88 3.62
CA ARG A 287 -19.28 11.19 4.23
C ARG A 287 -18.39 12.26 3.62
N LEU A 288 -17.10 11.98 3.40
CA LEU A 288 -16.17 12.94 2.79
C LEU A 288 -16.59 13.33 1.38
N VAL A 289 -17.05 12.36 0.57
CA VAL A 289 -17.58 12.62 -0.78
C VAL A 289 -18.77 13.57 -0.72
N SER A 290 -19.66 13.43 0.27
CA SER A 290 -20.82 14.32 0.40
C SER A 290 -20.48 15.78 0.75
N LEU A 291 -19.27 16.04 1.28
CA LEU A 291 -18.80 17.41 1.55
C LEU A 291 -18.53 18.21 0.27
N ARG A 292 -18.31 17.55 -0.87
CA ARG A 292 -17.94 18.16 -2.17
C ARG A 292 -16.76 19.13 -2.06
N LYS A 293 -15.73 18.72 -1.32
CA LYS A 293 -14.49 19.50 -1.10
C LYS A 293 -13.26 18.66 -1.45
N PRO A 294 -12.17 19.30 -1.94
CA PRO A 294 -10.89 18.64 -2.12
C PRO A 294 -10.37 18.07 -0.79
N VAL A 295 -10.23 16.75 -0.73
CA VAL A 295 -9.78 16.01 0.45
C VAL A 295 -8.91 14.84 0.01
N ILE A 296 -7.87 14.55 0.78
CA ILE A 296 -7.04 13.36 0.61
C ILE A 296 -7.39 12.37 1.73
N LEU A 297 -7.80 11.16 1.35
CA LEU A 297 -8.06 10.06 2.26
C LEU A 297 -6.86 9.10 2.22
N ALA A 298 -6.14 8.99 3.33
CA ALA A 298 -4.97 8.15 3.47
C ALA A 298 -5.24 6.97 4.42
N ILE A 299 -5.22 5.74 3.90
CA ILE A 299 -5.52 4.52 4.67
C ILE A 299 -4.31 3.59 4.70
N ASP A 300 -3.68 3.45 5.87
CA ASP A 300 -2.56 2.53 6.10
C ASP A 300 -3.05 1.12 6.46
N ASN A 301 -2.23 0.10 6.13
CA ASN A 301 -2.55 -1.32 6.23
C ASN A 301 -3.90 -1.70 5.59
N CYS A 302 -4.18 -1.18 4.38
CA CYS A 302 -5.45 -1.32 3.68
C CYS A 302 -5.53 -2.61 2.82
N PRO A 303 -6.36 -3.60 3.20
CA PRO A 303 -6.49 -4.84 2.45
C PRO A 303 -7.01 -4.63 1.02
N PRO A 304 -6.70 -5.53 0.06
CA PRO A 304 -7.16 -5.43 -1.33
C PRO A 304 -8.66 -5.20 -1.48
N GLU A 305 -9.49 -5.95 -0.76
CA GLU A 305 -10.95 -5.80 -0.81
C GLU A 305 -11.42 -4.42 -0.34
N LEU A 306 -10.86 -3.92 0.77
CA LEU A 306 -11.19 -2.60 1.28
C LEU A 306 -10.76 -1.50 0.31
N HIS A 307 -9.56 -1.62 -0.28
CA HIS A 307 -9.09 -0.71 -1.31
C HIS A 307 -10.03 -0.65 -2.53
N ARG A 308 -10.51 -1.80 -3.03
CA ARG A 308 -11.47 -1.86 -4.14
C ARG A 308 -12.75 -1.08 -3.80
N ARG A 309 -13.29 -1.30 -2.60
CA ARG A 309 -14.51 -0.63 -2.14
C ARG A 309 -14.30 0.88 -1.96
N LEU A 310 -13.17 1.29 -1.38
CA LEU A 310 -12.83 2.71 -1.20
C LEU A 310 -12.60 3.41 -2.54
N THR A 311 -11.93 2.75 -3.49
CA THR A 311 -11.71 3.27 -4.84
C THR A 311 -13.05 3.57 -5.50
N SER A 312 -13.98 2.60 -5.51
CA SER A 312 -15.33 2.79 -6.07
C SER A 312 -16.10 3.97 -5.44
N VAL A 313 -15.96 4.19 -4.13
CA VAL A 313 -16.60 5.33 -3.44
C VAL A 313 -15.92 6.66 -3.82
N CYS A 314 -14.59 6.69 -3.84
CA CYS A 314 -13.83 7.91 -4.07
C CYS A 314 -13.76 8.32 -5.55
N SER A 315 -13.88 7.37 -6.48
CA SER A 315 -13.93 7.63 -7.93
C SER A 315 -15.34 7.93 -8.46
N ALA A 316 -16.35 7.94 -7.59
CA ALA A 316 -17.72 8.28 -7.96
C ALA A 316 -17.82 9.67 -8.62
N SER A 317 -18.70 9.81 -9.61
CA SER A 317 -18.88 11.06 -10.35
C SER A 317 -19.18 12.25 -9.41
N GLY A 318 -18.39 13.32 -9.54
CA GLY A 318 -18.51 14.52 -8.70
C GLY A 318 -17.80 14.42 -7.35
N SER A 319 -17.06 13.34 -7.09
CA SER A 319 -16.14 13.23 -5.95
C SER A 319 -14.94 14.16 -6.11
N PHE A 320 -14.55 14.77 -4.99
CA PHE A 320 -13.30 15.54 -4.86
C PHE A 320 -12.30 14.87 -3.91
N VAL A 321 -12.55 13.60 -3.57
CA VAL A 321 -11.72 12.84 -2.65
C VAL A 321 -10.66 12.07 -3.43
N SER A 322 -9.39 12.36 -3.15
CA SER A 322 -8.24 11.59 -3.65
C SER A 322 -7.87 10.52 -2.62
N LEU A 323 -7.75 9.26 -3.05
CA LEU A 323 -7.45 8.12 -2.19
C LEU A 323 -5.97 7.71 -2.33
N ILE A 324 -5.29 7.53 -1.20
CA ILE A 324 -4.03 6.80 -1.12
C ILE A 324 -4.14 5.68 -0.09
N THR A 325 -3.84 4.46 -0.50
CA THR A 325 -3.82 3.29 0.39
C THR A 325 -2.40 2.72 0.50
N VAL A 326 -2.08 2.14 1.64
CA VAL A 326 -0.78 1.50 1.89
C VAL A 326 -0.98 0.04 2.29
N GLU A 327 -0.24 -0.87 1.67
CA GLU A 327 -0.28 -2.31 2.01
C GLU A 327 1.09 -2.95 1.75
N TYR A 328 1.33 -4.16 2.27
CA TYR A 328 2.59 -4.89 1.97
C TYR A 328 2.51 -5.85 0.78
N ASP A 329 1.31 -6.26 0.38
CA ASP A 329 1.04 -7.33 -0.60
C ASP A 329 0.54 -6.73 -1.92
N VAL A 330 1.17 -7.12 -3.04
CA VAL A 330 0.74 -6.78 -4.40
C VAL A 330 -0.11 -7.94 -4.90
N ARG A 331 -1.41 -7.87 -4.66
CA ARG A 331 -2.34 -8.71 -5.42
C ARG A 331 -2.75 -7.98 -6.68
N GLU A 332 -2.74 -8.68 -7.81
CA GLU A 332 -2.98 -8.10 -9.14
C GLU A 332 -4.46 -7.83 -9.45
N ASP A 333 -5.40 -8.20 -8.56
CA ASP A 333 -6.83 -7.85 -8.68
C ASP A 333 -7.12 -6.38 -8.29
N GLN A 334 -6.30 -5.44 -8.77
CA GLN A 334 -6.51 -4.01 -8.54
C GLN A 334 -7.51 -3.43 -9.54
N PRO A 335 -8.36 -2.47 -9.15
CA PRO A 335 -9.23 -1.74 -10.09
C PRO A 335 -8.40 -1.06 -11.18
N GLU A 336 -8.87 -1.05 -12.43
CA GLU A 336 -8.17 -0.41 -13.56
C GLU A 336 -7.77 1.06 -13.28
N GLU A 337 -8.61 1.76 -12.52
CA GLU A 337 -8.48 3.16 -12.10
C GLU A 337 -7.35 3.38 -11.07
N THR A 338 -6.85 2.32 -10.43
CA THR A 338 -5.80 2.41 -9.41
C THR A 338 -4.43 2.51 -10.06
N ARG A 339 -3.61 3.45 -9.57
CA ARG A 339 -2.17 3.50 -9.87
C ARG A 339 -1.37 2.88 -8.73
N VAL A 340 -0.63 1.82 -9.02
CA VAL A 340 0.16 1.07 -8.03
C VAL A 340 1.62 1.53 -8.08
N PHE A 341 2.16 1.88 -6.92
CA PHE A 341 3.55 2.26 -6.72
C PHE A 341 4.21 1.26 -5.76
N ARG A 342 5.26 0.59 -6.23
CA ARG A 342 6.03 -0.33 -5.40
C ARG A 342 7.26 0.35 -4.83
N LEU A 343 7.36 0.37 -3.49
CA LEU A 343 8.50 0.90 -2.74
C LEU A 343 9.49 -0.23 -2.40
N GLU A 344 10.70 -0.12 -2.92
CA GLU A 344 11.78 -1.07 -2.66
C GLU A 344 12.49 -0.81 -1.30
N PRO A 345 13.24 -1.81 -0.78
CA PRO A 345 14.07 -1.67 0.41
C PRO A 345 14.97 -0.44 0.38
N ASN A 346 15.34 0.05 1.57
CA ASN A 346 16.23 1.20 1.69
C ASN A 346 17.66 0.79 1.32
N SER A 347 18.44 1.72 0.78
CA SER A 347 19.89 1.53 0.68
C SER A 347 20.55 1.39 2.06
N ASN A 348 21.71 0.71 2.10
CA ASN A 348 22.50 0.58 3.34
C ASN A 348 22.86 1.96 3.91
N ASP A 349 23.31 2.88 3.06
CA ASP A 349 23.62 4.28 3.44
C ASP A 349 22.45 4.98 4.13
N LEU A 350 21.21 4.75 3.69
CA LEU A 350 20.03 5.32 4.32
C LEU A 350 19.79 4.69 5.70
N ILE A 351 19.89 3.37 5.81
CA ILE A 351 19.73 2.67 7.09
C ILE A 351 20.79 3.13 8.09
N GLU A 352 22.05 3.29 7.68
CA GLU A 352 23.11 3.84 8.52
C GLU A 352 22.75 5.22 9.08
N LYS A 353 22.29 6.13 8.21
CA LYS A 353 21.84 7.47 8.62
C LYS A 353 20.68 7.38 9.61
N VAL A 354 19.71 6.51 9.38
CA VAL A 354 18.59 6.28 10.32
C VAL A 354 19.12 5.85 11.68
N ILE A 355 20.06 4.90 11.73
CA ILE A 355 20.65 4.41 12.98
C ILE A 355 21.43 5.51 13.69
N GLN A 356 22.28 6.27 12.98
CA GLN A 356 23.06 7.37 13.56
C GLN A 356 22.20 8.55 14.04
N ILE A 357 21.06 8.80 13.40
CA ILE A 357 20.10 9.82 13.85
C ILE A 357 19.41 9.36 15.13
N ARG A 358 18.93 8.11 15.17
CA ARG A 358 18.13 7.56 16.28
C ARG A 358 18.96 7.16 17.49
N PHE A 359 20.20 6.69 17.29
CA PHE A 359 21.07 6.14 18.32
C PHE A 359 22.44 6.81 18.31
N LYS A 360 22.54 7.96 19.01
CA LYS A 360 23.78 8.77 19.07
C LYS A 360 24.98 8.09 19.70
N HIS A 361 24.78 6.96 20.39
CA HIS A 361 25.84 6.19 21.04
C HIS A 361 26.38 5.04 20.18
N ILE A 362 25.78 4.75 19.03
CA ILE A 362 26.23 3.69 18.12
C ILE A 362 27.31 4.25 17.20
N SER A 363 28.41 3.52 17.03
CA SER A 363 29.51 3.92 16.16
C SER A 363 29.14 3.78 14.68
N GLU A 364 29.86 4.47 13.79
CA GLU A 364 29.63 4.34 12.34
C GLU A 364 29.82 2.90 11.84
N VAL A 365 30.84 2.20 12.37
CA VAL A 365 31.14 0.80 12.01
C VAL A 365 29.99 -0.14 12.43
N ASP A 366 29.45 0.05 13.63
CA ASP A 366 28.33 -0.76 14.10
C ASP A 366 27.03 -0.42 13.34
N ALA A 367 26.84 0.85 12.96
CA ALA A 367 25.70 1.27 12.13
C ALA A 367 25.76 0.61 10.74
N HIS A 368 26.94 0.53 10.12
CA HIS A 368 27.16 -0.17 8.86
C HIS A 368 26.86 -1.66 8.98
N THR A 369 27.37 -2.32 10.03
CA THR A 369 27.10 -3.74 10.32
C THR A 369 25.60 -4.01 10.47
N ILE A 370 24.87 -3.12 11.16
CA ILE A 370 23.41 -3.21 11.31
C ILE A 370 22.71 -3.04 9.95
N ALA A 371 23.17 -2.09 9.12
CA ALA A 371 22.58 -1.81 7.83
C ALA A 371 22.71 -3.00 6.87
N GLU A 372 23.91 -3.58 6.75
CA GLU A 372 24.18 -4.76 5.93
C GLU A 372 23.29 -5.94 6.35
N PHE A 373 23.24 -6.26 7.65
CA PHE A 373 22.42 -7.35 8.16
C PHE A 373 20.92 -7.14 7.92
N SER A 374 20.46 -5.88 7.98
CA SER A 374 19.04 -5.56 7.87
C SER A 374 18.51 -5.60 6.43
N GLY A 375 19.40 -5.66 5.42
CA GLY A 375 19.02 -5.74 4.00
C GLY A 375 18.04 -4.65 3.57
N GLY A 376 18.25 -3.41 4.05
CA GLY A 376 17.36 -2.28 3.75
C GLY A 376 16.05 -2.21 4.56
N ASN A 377 15.87 -3.08 5.56
CA ASN A 377 14.70 -3.08 6.44
C ASN A 377 14.91 -2.21 7.70
N ALA A 378 14.24 -1.07 7.78
CA ALA A 378 14.40 -0.15 8.91
C ALA A 378 13.92 -0.74 10.24
N ARG A 379 12.89 -1.59 10.25
CA ARG A 379 12.38 -2.20 11.51
C ARG A 379 13.40 -3.14 12.12
N VAL A 380 14.03 -4.00 11.31
CA VAL A 380 15.09 -4.91 11.78
C VAL A 380 16.30 -4.09 12.27
N ALA A 381 16.69 -3.07 11.52
CA ALA A 381 17.81 -2.20 11.89
C ALA A 381 17.56 -1.50 13.24
N ILE A 382 16.39 -0.90 13.41
CA ILE A 382 15.99 -0.23 14.65
C ILE A 382 15.89 -1.23 15.81
N ALA A 383 15.33 -2.42 15.57
CA ALA A 383 15.24 -3.48 16.58
C ALA A 383 16.63 -3.89 17.07
N LEU A 384 17.60 -4.07 16.17
CA LEU A 384 19.00 -4.31 16.53
C LEU A 384 19.62 -3.13 17.27
N GLY A 385 19.45 -1.90 16.78
CA GLY A 385 19.96 -0.69 17.43
C GLY A 385 19.49 -0.54 18.88
N ASN A 386 18.24 -0.89 19.18
CA ASN A 386 17.68 -0.90 20.53
C ASN A 386 18.37 -1.91 21.48
N THR A 387 19.08 -2.90 20.95
CA THR A 387 19.80 -3.90 21.76
C THR A 387 21.23 -3.47 22.13
N LEU A 388 21.78 -2.41 21.54
CA LEU A 388 23.15 -1.97 21.82
C LEU A 388 23.21 -1.07 23.05
N GLN A 389 24.03 -1.47 24.03
CA GLN A 389 24.40 -0.60 25.14
C GLN A 389 25.58 0.33 24.77
N ARG A 390 25.78 1.39 25.55
CA ARG A 390 26.91 2.30 25.36
C ARG A 390 28.23 1.53 25.55
N GLY A 391 29.09 1.53 24.52
CA GLY A 391 30.42 0.91 24.56
C GLY A 391 30.48 -0.54 24.10
N GLU A 392 29.35 -1.15 23.70
CA GLU A 392 29.33 -2.45 23.02
C GLU A 392 29.57 -2.27 21.49
N THR A 393 30.15 -3.29 20.84
CA THR A 393 30.40 -3.29 19.38
C THR A 393 29.85 -4.57 18.74
N LEU A 394 29.36 -4.44 17.51
CA LEU A 394 28.84 -5.52 16.66
C LEU A 394 29.80 -5.92 15.54
N ALA A 395 30.84 -5.14 15.26
CA ALA A 395 31.71 -5.31 14.09
C ALA A 395 32.41 -6.69 13.96
N ARG A 396 32.36 -7.52 15.02
CA ARG A 396 32.94 -8.87 15.05
C ARG A 396 31.89 -9.99 15.10
N LEU A 397 30.61 -9.65 15.19
CA LEU A 397 29.55 -10.63 15.30
C LEU A 397 29.18 -11.16 13.93
N ARG A 398 28.89 -12.46 13.87
CA ARG A 398 28.33 -13.10 12.66
C ARG A 398 26.82 -12.88 12.57
N ASP A 399 26.25 -13.09 11.39
CA ASP A 399 24.81 -12.95 11.15
C ASP A 399 23.93 -13.76 12.11
N ASP A 400 24.35 -14.97 12.50
CA ASP A 400 23.63 -15.75 13.52
C ASP A 400 23.64 -15.11 14.90
N GLU A 401 24.75 -14.45 15.27
CA GLU A 401 24.89 -13.76 16.55
C GLU A 401 24.06 -12.47 16.55
N LEU A 402 24.04 -11.73 15.44
CA LEU A 402 23.16 -10.57 15.23
C LEU A 402 21.68 -10.98 15.26
N PHE A 403 21.32 -12.07 14.58
CA PHE A 403 19.97 -12.62 14.60
C PHE A 403 19.52 -12.96 16.02
N ASN A 404 20.32 -13.72 16.77
CA ASN A 404 19.98 -14.09 18.15
C ASN A 404 19.83 -12.86 19.06
N ARG A 405 20.58 -11.80 18.78
CA ARG A 405 20.55 -10.55 19.55
C ARG A 405 19.19 -9.85 19.51
N LEU A 406 18.44 -9.95 18.41
CA LEU A 406 17.06 -9.43 18.30
C LEU A 406 16.15 -9.92 19.44
N PHE A 407 16.44 -11.08 20.01
CA PHE A 407 15.62 -11.75 21.03
C PHE A 407 16.25 -11.72 22.43
N GLN A 408 17.41 -11.08 22.60
CA GLN A 408 18.04 -10.98 23.92
C GLN A 408 17.30 -9.95 24.81
N GLN A 409 17.20 -10.26 26.10
CA GLN A 409 16.70 -9.35 27.12
C GLN A 409 17.80 -9.12 28.17
N ARG A 410 18.23 -7.87 28.35
CA ARG A 410 19.18 -7.46 29.41
C ARG A 410 20.49 -8.29 29.45
N ASN A 411 21.03 -8.68 28.29
CA ASN A 411 22.22 -9.55 28.14
C ASN A 411 22.13 -10.92 28.85
N ILE A 412 20.94 -11.37 29.22
CA ILE A 412 20.69 -12.73 29.69
C ILE A 412 20.18 -13.54 28.48
N GLN A 413 20.79 -14.69 28.21
CA GLN A 413 20.25 -15.66 27.25
C GLN A 413 18.95 -16.24 27.81
N ASN A 414 17.87 -15.47 27.75
CA ASN A 414 16.53 -15.99 27.97
C ASN A 414 16.02 -16.53 26.63
N SER A 415 16.20 -17.84 26.41
CA SER A 415 15.79 -18.53 25.18
C SER A 415 14.29 -18.46 24.92
N THR A 416 13.48 -18.05 25.90
CA THR A 416 12.02 -18.00 25.83
C THR A 416 11.53 -17.09 24.71
N LEU A 417 12.05 -15.85 24.60
CA LEU A 417 11.57 -14.90 23.58
C LEU A 417 11.84 -15.38 22.16
N LEU A 418 13.03 -15.97 21.91
CA LEU A 418 13.39 -16.56 20.61
C LEU A 418 12.50 -17.76 20.31
N ARG A 419 12.35 -18.71 21.25
CA ARG A 419 11.50 -19.89 21.05
C ARG A 419 10.04 -19.49 20.78
N THR A 420 9.52 -18.49 21.48
CA THR A 420 8.17 -17.97 21.20
C THR A 420 8.10 -17.37 19.81
N ALA A 421 9.11 -16.60 19.38
CA ALA A 421 9.15 -16.05 18.03
C ALA A 421 9.22 -17.15 16.96
N GLU A 422 9.99 -18.22 17.17
CA GLU A 422 10.07 -19.41 16.31
C GLU A 422 8.68 -20.07 16.15
N VAL A 423 8.03 -20.41 17.26
CA VAL A 423 6.71 -21.08 17.26
C VAL A 423 5.61 -20.17 16.70
N CYS A 424 5.59 -18.88 17.05
CA CYS A 424 4.66 -17.90 16.47
C CYS A 424 4.88 -17.71 14.95
N SER A 425 6.09 -17.97 14.44
CA SER A 425 6.42 -17.84 13.02
C SER A 425 6.01 -19.04 12.18
N LEU A 426 5.74 -20.21 12.80
CA LEU A 426 5.21 -21.39 12.09
C LEU A 426 3.93 -21.08 11.32
N VAL A 427 3.15 -20.10 11.77
CA VAL A 427 1.95 -19.62 11.08
C VAL A 427 2.16 -18.25 10.45
N TYR A 428 1.39 -17.96 9.39
CA TYR A 428 1.41 -16.65 8.75
C TYR A 428 0.89 -15.53 9.69
N SER A 429 -0.10 -15.85 10.51
CA SER A 429 -0.67 -15.00 11.55
C SER A 429 -1.38 -15.82 12.64
N PHE A 430 -1.47 -15.26 13.85
CA PHE A 430 -2.06 -15.88 15.06
C PHE A 430 -2.87 -14.86 15.88
N SER A 431 -3.78 -15.31 16.74
CA SER A 431 -4.47 -14.47 17.72
C SER A 431 -3.77 -14.49 19.08
N ILE A 432 -3.85 -13.37 19.81
CA ILE A 432 -3.49 -13.31 21.24
C ILE A 432 -4.68 -12.92 22.13
N GLN A 433 -5.91 -13.00 21.59
CA GLN A 433 -7.12 -12.68 22.35
C GLN A 433 -7.37 -13.78 23.39
N THR A 434 -7.67 -13.35 24.62
CA THR A 434 -7.81 -14.25 25.77
C THR A 434 -9.26 -14.49 26.22
N SER A 435 -10.24 -14.05 25.42
CA SER A 435 -11.66 -14.28 25.67
C SER A 435 -11.99 -15.77 25.71
N GLU A 436 -12.98 -16.16 26.53
CA GLU A 436 -13.49 -17.54 26.57
C GLU A 436 -13.97 -17.95 25.17
N GLY A 437 -13.34 -18.99 24.59
CA GLY A 437 -13.58 -19.46 23.22
C GLY A 437 -12.48 -19.11 22.21
N ASP A 438 -11.72 -18.03 22.43
CA ASP A 438 -10.69 -17.51 21.49
C ASP A 438 -9.26 -17.97 21.84
N ASN A 439 -9.06 -18.60 23.01
CA ASN A 439 -7.76 -19.06 23.52
C ASN A 439 -7.18 -20.29 22.79
N ILE A 440 -7.88 -20.87 21.83
CA ILE A 440 -7.50 -22.14 21.18
C ILE A 440 -6.12 -22.00 20.51
N GLU A 441 -5.85 -20.90 19.80
CA GLU A 441 -4.57 -20.71 19.13
C GLU A 441 -3.40 -20.56 20.11
N LEU A 442 -3.58 -19.82 21.21
CA LEU A 442 -2.54 -19.69 22.24
C LEU A 442 -2.28 -21.02 22.96
N GLY A 443 -3.32 -21.81 23.26
CA GLY A 443 -3.19 -23.14 23.85
C GLY A 443 -2.44 -24.12 22.96
N LEU A 444 -2.60 -24.01 21.63
CA LEU A 444 -1.84 -24.81 20.67
C LEU A 444 -0.36 -24.43 20.63
N LEU A 445 -0.05 -23.13 20.69
CA LEU A 445 1.33 -22.65 20.76
C LEU A 445 1.97 -23.05 22.11
N GLU A 446 1.23 -22.97 23.23
CA GLU A 446 1.63 -23.49 24.55
C GLU A 446 1.99 -24.97 24.49
N ALA A 447 1.14 -25.79 23.87
CA ALA A 447 1.39 -27.24 23.75
C ALA A 447 2.68 -27.56 22.97
N LEU A 448 3.06 -26.73 22.00
CA LEU A 448 4.33 -26.91 21.28
C LEU A 448 5.53 -26.47 22.10
N ILE A 449 5.50 -25.28 22.69
CA ILE A 449 6.68 -24.66 23.31
C ILE A 449 6.89 -25.04 24.78
N GLY A 450 5.82 -25.46 25.47
CA GLY A 450 5.81 -25.77 26.90
C GLY A 450 5.82 -24.53 27.81
N LEU A 451 5.32 -23.39 27.33
CA LEU A 451 5.17 -22.15 28.10
C LEU A 451 3.70 -21.86 28.35
N SER A 452 3.38 -21.30 29.51
CA SER A 452 2.01 -20.92 29.84
C SER A 452 1.48 -19.80 28.94
N ILE A 453 0.15 -19.74 28.74
CA ILE A 453 -0.51 -18.67 27.97
C ILE A 453 -0.07 -17.27 28.40
N PRO A 454 0.02 -16.92 29.71
CA PRO A 454 0.50 -15.60 30.13
C PRO A 454 1.94 -15.29 29.67
N GLU A 455 2.84 -16.28 29.69
CA GLU A 455 4.22 -16.12 29.22
C GLU A 455 4.30 -15.89 27.72
N ILE A 456 3.50 -16.63 26.93
CA ILE A 456 3.41 -16.43 25.48
C ILE A 456 2.83 -15.06 25.17
N TYR A 457 1.79 -14.64 25.88
CA TYR A 457 1.20 -13.32 25.74
C TYR A 457 2.23 -12.21 26.03
N GLU A 458 2.98 -12.33 27.13
CA GLU A 458 4.03 -11.38 27.49
C GLU A 458 5.13 -11.31 26.42
N CYS A 459 5.60 -12.46 25.93
CA CYS A 459 6.59 -12.55 24.87
C CYS A 459 6.08 -11.94 23.55
N ALA A 460 4.84 -12.24 23.14
CA ALA A 460 4.24 -11.66 21.95
C ALA A 460 4.10 -10.13 22.05
N ARG A 461 3.75 -9.61 23.24
CA ARG A 461 3.70 -8.16 23.48
C ARG A 461 5.08 -7.53 23.48
N GLU A 462 6.09 -8.22 23.97
CA GLU A 462 7.48 -7.75 23.90
C GLU A 462 8.00 -7.73 22.45
N LEU A 463 7.74 -8.77 21.65
CA LEU A 463 8.05 -8.77 20.22
C LEU A 463 7.34 -7.62 19.48
N GLN A 464 6.10 -7.31 19.89
CA GLN A 464 5.36 -6.16 19.36
C GLN A 464 5.99 -4.82 19.75
N ARG A 465 6.44 -4.65 21.00
CA ARG A 465 7.17 -3.44 21.45
C ARG A 465 8.49 -3.23 20.70
N ARG A 466 9.11 -4.32 20.26
CA ARG A 466 10.34 -4.32 19.44
C ARG A 466 10.07 -4.15 17.94
N GLU A 467 8.81 -3.95 17.54
CA GLU A 467 8.38 -3.82 16.14
C GLU A 467 8.63 -5.08 15.27
N LEU A 468 8.90 -6.24 15.89
CA LEU A 468 9.09 -7.54 15.22
C LEU A 468 7.77 -8.31 15.03
N VAL A 469 6.72 -7.90 15.74
CA VAL A 469 5.35 -8.40 15.54
C VAL A 469 4.43 -7.24 15.20
N GLN A 470 3.68 -7.36 14.12
CA GLN A 470 2.63 -6.42 13.75
C GLN A 470 1.27 -6.89 14.27
N GLN A 471 0.43 -5.94 14.67
CA GLN A 471 -0.97 -6.14 15.02
C GLN A 471 -1.87 -5.68 13.87
N ARG A 472 -2.89 -6.47 13.54
CA ARG A 472 -4.00 -6.10 12.63
C ARG A 472 -5.32 -6.56 13.23
N GLY A 473 -6.06 -5.64 13.84
CA GLY A 473 -7.23 -6.01 14.65
C GLY A 473 -6.84 -6.95 15.80
N GLY A 474 -7.54 -8.09 15.91
CA GLY A 474 -7.23 -9.16 16.87
C GLY A 474 -5.97 -9.98 16.53
N TRP A 475 -5.47 -9.90 15.29
CA TRP A 475 -4.41 -10.77 14.79
C TRP A 475 -3.02 -10.20 14.99
N ARG A 476 -2.03 -11.09 15.02
CA ARG A 476 -0.60 -10.84 15.12
C ARG A 476 0.14 -11.59 14.02
N ALA A 477 1.21 -11.00 13.51
CA ALA A 477 2.12 -11.64 12.56
C ALA A 477 3.55 -11.20 12.83
N VAL A 478 4.49 -12.14 12.81
CA VAL A 478 5.92 -11.85 12.88
C VAL A 478 6.35 -11.24 11.54
N LEU A 479 7.02 -10.09 11.59
CA LEU A 479 7.49 -9.36 10.41
C LEU A 479 8.89 -8.76 10.65
N PRO A 480 9.70 -8.58 9.60
CA PRO A 480 9.40 -8.82 8.18
C PRO A 480 9.32 -10.30 7.78
N HIS A 481 8.82 -10.60 6.57
CA HIS A 481 8.66 -11.98 6.08
C HIS A 481 9.97 -12.78 6.09
N ALA A 482 11.10 -12.17 5.70
CA ALA A 482 12.40 -12.83 5.75
C ALA A 482 12.77 -13.31 7.16
N LEU A 483 12.53 -12.47 8.18
CA LEU A 483 12.75 -12.82 9.59
C LEU A 483 11.82 -13.97 10.01
N ALA A 484 10.55 -13.87 9.68
CA ALA A 484 9.56 -14.89 10.03
C ALA A 484 9.82 -16.22 9.31
N ASN A 485 10.29 -16.21 8.07
CA ASN A 485 10.66 -17.43 7.33
C ASN A 485 11.84 -18.13 7.99
N ARG A 486 12.90 -17.38 8.34
CA ARG A 486 14.06 -17.94 9.07
C ARG A 486 13.67 -18.51 10.44
N LEU A 487 12.81 -17.82 11.17
CA LEU A 487 12.28 -18.31 12.46
C LEU A 487 11.42 -19.57 12.30
N ALA A 488 10.56 -19.62 11.28
CA ALA A 488 9.72 -20.77 11.00
C ALA A 488 10.55 -21.98 10.57
N GLN A 489 11.57 -21.79 9.73
CA GLN A 489 12.51 -22.84 9.35
C GLN A 489 13.21 -23.42 10.59
N ARG A 490 13.78 -22.57 11.45
CA ARG A 490 14.38 -23.02 12.71
C ARG A 490 13.40 -23.79 13.59
N ALA A 491 12.13 -23.38 13.62
CA ALA A 491 11.10 -24.10 14.35
C ALA A 491 10.87 -25.50 13.76
N LEU A 492 10.77 -25.64 12.43
CA LEU A 492 10.64 -26.94 11.78
C LEU A 492 11.85 -27.86 12.07
N GLU A 493 13.06 -27.30 12.11
CA GLU A 493 14.30 -28.03 12.43
C GLU A 493 14.37 -28.46 13.91
N ASN A 494 13.82 -27.65 14.82
CA ASN A 494 13.93 -27.84 16.27
C ASN A 494 12.83 -28.74 16.87
N PHE A 495 11.69 -28.90 16.20
CA PHE A 495 10.56 -29.68 16.69
C PHE A 495 10.37 -30.97 15.87
N PRO A 496 10.04 -32.11 16.51
CA PRO A 496 9.71 -33.32 15.76
C PRO A 496 8.54 -33.07 14.81
N GLN A 497 8.73 -33.38 13.52
CA GLN A 497 7.75 -33.16 12.47
C GLN A 497 6.37 -33.75 12.80
N ASP A 498 6.34 -34.97 13.37
CA ASP A 498 5.09 -35.61 13.80
C ASP A 498 4.31 -34.82 14.86
N THR A 499 5.02 -34.11 15.75
CA THR A 499 4.39 -33.26 16.75
C THR A 499 3.76 -32.03 16.09
N ILE A 500 4.48 -31.39 15.16
CA ILE A 500 3.98 -30.24 14.39
C ILE A 500 2.76 -30.65 13.57
N CYS A 501 2.87 -31.73 12.80
CA CYS A 501 1.78 -32.29 12.00
C CYS A 501 0.57 -32.63 12.86
N LYS A 502 0.73 -33.40 13.95
CA LYS A 502 -0.41 -33.74 14.84
C LYS A 502 -1.08 -32.50 15.40
N MET A 503 -0.32 -31.46 15.74
CA MET A 503 -0.89 -30.22 16.25
C MET A 503 -1.74 -29.54 15.18
N PHE A 504 -1.16 -29.23 14.01
CA PHE A 504 -1.85 -28.45 13.00
C PHE A 504 -2.91 -29.23 12.22
N GLU A 505 -2.70 -30.51 11.97
CA GLU A 505 -3.61 -31.36 11.18
C GLU A 505 -4.85 -31.77 12.00
N ASN A 506 -4.68 -32.06 13.30
CA ASN A 506 -5.76 -32.66 14.10
C ASN A 506 -6.36 -31.74 15.17
N ASN A 507 -5.58 -30.80 15.71
CA ASN A 507 -6.00 -29.99 16.87
C ASN A 507 -6.24 -28.53 16.52
N ALA A 508 -5.66 -28.03 15.42
CA ALA A 508 -5.77 -26.63 15.04
C ALA A 508 -7.11 -26.33 14.34
N PRO A 509 -7.70 -25.15 14.58
CA PRO A 509 -8.85 -24.71 13.79
C PRO A 509 -8.44 -24.52 12.33
N GLU A 510 -9.37 -24.71 11.39
CA GLU A 510 -9.14 -24.63 9.94
C GLU A 510 -8.37 -23.38 9.52
N ARG A 511 -8.71 -22.24 10.13
CA ARG A 511 -8.05 -20.95 9.88
C ARG A 511 -6.56 -20.97 10.25
N MET A 512 -6.18 -21.62 11.35
CA MET A 512 -4.78 -21.73 11.77
C MET A 512 -4.02 -22.73 10.90
N LEU A 513 -4.65 -23.83 10.47
CA LEU A 513 -4.08 -24.74 9.47
C LEU A 513 -3.85 -24.04 8.11
N LYS A 514 -4.80 -23.19 7.67
CA LYS A 514 -4.62 -22.33 6.49
C LYS A 514 -3.48 -21.32 6.67
N SER A 515 -3.31 -20.80 7.87
CA SER A 515 -2.19 -19.90 8.23
C SER A 515 -0.84 -20.64 8.23
N PHE A 516 -0.80 -21.88 8.71
CA PHE A 516 0.37 -22.77 8.71
C PHE A 516 0.78 -23.14 7.28
N SER A 517 -0.15 -23.64 6.46
CA SER A 517 0.13 -23.96 5.04
C SER A 517 0.64 -22.74 4.27
N ARG A 518 0.06 -21.55 4.51
CA ARG A 518 0.54 -20.31 3.89
C ARG A 518 1.97 -19.98 4.29
N ARG A 519 2.38 -20.24 5.54
CA ARG A 519 3.79 -20.09 5.96
C ARG A 519 4.68 -21.10 5.25
N LEU A 520 4.27 -22.38 5.21
CA LEU A 520 5.02 -23.45 4.55
C LEU A 520 5.32 -23.09 3.09
N GLY A 521 4.38 -22.50 2.36
CA GLY A 521 4.59 -22.04 0.98
C GLY A 521 5.76 -21.08 0.76
N TYR A 522 6.24 -20.39 1.80
CA TYR A 522 7.42 -19.52 1.74
C TYR A 522 8.73 -20.23 2.10
N LEU A 523 8.70 -21.51 2.47
CA LEU A 523 9.84 -22.28 2.98
C LEU A 523 10.30 -23.34 1.97
N HIS A 524 10.31 -23.02 0.68
CA HIS A 524 10.67 -23.95 -0.40
C HIS A 524 12.12 -24.47 -0.36
N GLU A 525 12.99 -23.85 0.44
CA GLU A 525 14.36 -24.33 0.70
C GLU A 525 14.47 -25.21 1.95
N SER A 526 13.42 -25.33 2.78
CA SER A 526 13.39 -26.20 3.95
C SER A 526 12.96 -27.61 3.57
N GLN A 527 13.84 -28.57 3.85
CA GLN A 527 13.57 -29.99 3.61
C GLN A 527 12.36 -30.47 4.44
N GLU A 528 12.24 -30.03 5.69
CA GLU A 528 11.14 -30.36 6.58
C GLU A 528 9.80 -29.87 6.02
N ALA A 529 9.75 -28.66 5.44
CA ALA A 529 8.55 -28.12 4.82
C ALA A 529 8.15 -28.94 3.57
N VAL A 530 9.13 -29.33 2.74
CA VAL A 530 8.92 -30.20 1.56
C VAL A 530 8.40 -31.58 1.98
N GLU A 531 8.90 -32.14 3.08
CA GLU A 531 8.43 -33.42 3.61
C GLU A 531 7.00 -33.34 4.15
N ILE A 532 6.62 -32.25 4.82
CA ILE A 532 5.23 -32.01 5.26
C ILE A 532 4.30 -31.93 4.03
N SER A 533 4.69 -31.17 3.00
CA SER A 533 3.95 -31.08 1.74
C SER A 533 3.78 -32.45 1.07
N THR A 534 4.84 -33.25 1.04
CA THR A 534 4.83 -34.59 0.45
C THR A 534 3.90 -35.51 1.23
N ARG A 535 3.92 -35.46 2.56
CA ARG A 535 3.00 -36.21 3.42
C ARG A 535 1.54 -35.83 3.15
N TRP A 536 1.24 -34.55 2.99
CA TRP A 536 -0.13 -34.09 2.72
C TRP A 536 -0.68 -34.61 1.39
N LEU A 537 0.16 -34.74 0.37
CA LEU A 537 -0.20 -35.27 -0.95
C LEU A 537 -0.16 -36.81 -1.04
N SER A 538 0.40 -37.47 -0.02
CA SER A 538 0.53 -38.93 0.03
C SER A 538 -0.78 -39.62 0.46
N LYS A 539 -0.79 -40.96 0.42
CA LYS A 539 -1.94 -41.79 0.82
C LYS A 539 -2.34 -41.54 2.28
N ASN A 540 -3.63 -41.32 2.52
CA ASN A 540 -4.25 -40.87 3.77
C ASN A 540 -3.80 -39.47 4.23
N GLY A 541 -3.18 -38.68 3.34
CA GLY A 541 -2.83 -37.28 3.59
C GLY A 541 -4.02 -36.33 3.42
N LEU A 542 -3.89 -35.11 3.93
CA LEU A 542 -4.93 -34.08 3.87
C LEU A 542 -5.38 -33.72 2.45
N LEU A 543 -4.50 -33.91 1.45
CA LEU A 543 -4.69 -33.52 0.07
C LEU A 543 -4.58 -34.72 -0.89
N GLU A 544 -4.84 -35.94 -0.39
CA GLU A 544 -4.85 -37.14 -1.23
C GLU A 544 -5.92 -37.04 -2.33
N ASN A 545 -7.15 -36.71 -1.95
CA ASN A 545 -8.27 -36.61 -2.89
C ASN A 545 -8.49 -35.16 -3.33
N ILE A 546 -7.71 -34.72 -4.32
CA ILE A 546 -7.83 -33.35 -4.82
C ILE A 546 -9.12 -33.08 -5.62
N ILE A 547 -9.84 -34.12 -6.07
CA ILE A 547 -11.09 -34.01 -6.83
C ILE A 547 -12.20 -33.41 -5.94
N ASN A 548 -12.26 -33.85 -4.69
CA ASN A 548 -13.33 -33.52 -3.75
C ASN A 548 -12.87 -32.59 -2.62
N LEU A 549 -11.94 -31.67 -2.91
CA LEU A 549 -11.52 -30.68 -1.92
C LEU A 549 -12.63 -29.66 -1.67
N ASN A 550 -12.77 -29.28 -0.40
CA ASN A 550 -13.53 -28.09 -0.02
C ASN A 550 -12.65 -26.82 -0.18
N GLU A 551 -13.22 -25.65 0.11
CA GLU A 551 -12.50 -24.37 0.03
C GLU A 551 -11.21 -24.33 0.86
N LEU A 552 -11.20 -25.00 2.02
CA LEU A 552 -10.00 -25.13 2.85
C LEU A 552 -8.94 -25.95 2.11
N GLY A 553 -9.29 -27.14 1.63
CA GLY A 553 -8.40 -28.03 0.90
C GLY A 553 -7.76 -27.36 -0.33
N ILE A 554 -8.55 -26.64 -1.12
CA ILE A 554 -8.05 -25.85 -2.26
C ILE A 554 -7.08 -24.76 -1.79
N SER A 555 -7.39 -24.09 -0.68
CA SER A 555 -6.49 -23.10 -0.09
C SER A 555 -5.16 -23.72 0.35
N LEU A 556 -5.19 -24.90 0.99
CA LEU A 556 -3.99 -25.62 1.42
C LEU A 556 -3.16 -26.05 0.21
N LEU A 557 -3.79 -26.62 -0.82
CA LEU A 557 -3.13 -27.05 -2.06
C LEU A 557 -2.38 -25.91 -2.73
N ASN A 558 -3.04 -24.77 -2.94
CA ASN A 558 -2.43 -23.58 -3.53
C ASN A 558 -1.27 -23.04 -2.67
N ASN A 559 -1.42 -23.04 -1.34
CA ASN A 559 -0.39 -22.56 -0.43
C ASN A 559 0.88 -23.43 -0.46
N ILE A 560 0.75 -24.76 -0.54
CA ILE A 560 1.91 -25.67 -0.52
C ILE A 560 2.51 -25.91 -1.90
N ALA A 561 1.83 -25.52 -2.98
CA ALA A 561 2.29 -25.78 -4.34
C ALA A 561 3.74 -25.33 -4.64
N PRO A 562 4.22 -24.19 -4.10
CA PRO A 562 5.63 -23.77 -4.26
C PRO A 562 6.68 -24.74 -3.70
N LEU A 563 6.30 -25.61 -2.77
CA LEU A 563 7.21 -26.56 -2.12
C LEU A 563 7.56 -27.72 -3.04
N ASN A 564 6.56 -28.29 -3.71
CA ASN A 564 6.74 -29.46 -4.57
C ASN A 564 5.90 -29.37 -5.87
N PRO A 565 6.32 -28.53 -6.84
CA PRO A 565 5.56 -28.29 -8.07
C PRO A 565 5.30 -29.55 -8.90
N GLU A 566 6.31 -30.43 -8.98
CA GLU A 566 6.22 -31.72 -9.68
C GLU A 566 5.16 -32.63 -9.07
N LEU A 567 5.17 -32.80 -7.74
CA LEU A 567 4.21 -33.68 -7.05
C LEU A 567 2.78 -33.15 -7.17
N ILE A 568 2.60 -31.83 -7.13
CA ILE A 568 1.29 -31.20 -7.36
C ILE A 568 0.77 -31.52 -8.75
N LEU A 569 1.61 -31.39 -9.78
CA LEU A 569 1.24 -31.72 -11.14
C LEU A 569 0.85 -33.20 -11.27
N ILE A 570 1.65 -34.10 -10.69
CA ILE A 570 1.34 -35.54 -10.62
C ILE A 570 -0.01 -35.79 -9.94
N SER A 571 -0.33 -35.07 -8.86
CA SER A 571 -1.63 -35.19 -8.19
C SER A 571 -2.79 -34.77 -9.10
N ILE A 572 -2.66 -33.67 -9.86
CA ILE A 572 -3.65 -33.20 -10.84
C ILE A 572 -3.83 -34.22 -11.98
N GLU A 573 -2.74 -34.76 -12.51
CA GLU A 573 -2.77 -35.81 -13.53
C GLU A 573 -3.47 -37.07 -13.01
N ASN A 574 -3.13 -37.52 -11.80
CA ASN A 574 -3.75 -38.69 -11.21
C ASN A 574 -5.25 -38.48 -10.98
N ALA A 575 -5.65 -37.31 -10.52
CA ALA A 575 -7.06 -36.94 -10.35
C ALA A 575 -7.81 -36.97 -11.69
N SER A 576 -7.20 -36.48 -12.78
CA SER A 576 -7.82 -36.50 -14.11
C SER A 576 -8.06 -37.90 -14.70
N ARG A 577 -7.46 -38.93 -14.12
CA ARG A 577 -7.56 -40.34 -14.59
C ARG A 577 -8.52 -41.19 -13.76
N GLN A 578 -9.11 -40.66 -12.69
CA GLN A 578 -10.03 -41.41 -11.83
C GLN A 578 -11.42 -41.52 -12.46
N ASP A 579 -12.17 -42.59 -12.14
CA ASP A 579 -13.48 -42.86 -12.73
C ASP A 579 -14.51 -41.74 -12.46
N ASP A 580 -14.41 -41.06 -11.32
CA ASP A 580 -15.30 -39.95 -10.91
C ASP A 580 -14.81 -38.56 -11.39
N SER A 581 -13.81 -38.49 -12.28
CA SER A 581 -13.15 -37.25 -12.69
C SER A 581 -13.80 -36.51 -13.88
N GLN A 582 -14.98 -36.94 -14.34
CA GLN A 582 -15.60 -36.44 -15.58
C GLN A 582 -15.75 -34.91 -15.65
N LEU A 583 -15.97 -34.24 -14.51
CA LEU A 583 -16.10 -32.79 -14.40
C LEU A 583 -14.84 -32.10 -13.85
N PHE A 584 -13.77 -32.84 -13.58
CA PHE A 584 -12.60 -32.28 -12.87
C PHE A 584 -11.82 -31.28 -13.72
N LEU A 585 -11.52 -31.63 -14.98
CA LEU A 585 -10.84 -30.74 -15.93
C LEU A 585 -11.83 -29.93 -16.78
N THR A 586 -12.94 -29.48 -16.18
CA THR A 586 -13.97 -28.75 -16.92
C THR A 586 -14.36 -27.42 -16.27
N ARG A 587 -15.03 -26.56 -17.03
CA ARG A 587 -15.58 -25.26 -16.61
C ARG A 587 -16.61 -25.40 -15.49
N GLU A 588 -17.28 -26.54 -15.41
CA GLU A 588 -18.24 -26.89 -14.34
C GLU A 588 -17.56 -27.22 -13.01
N ASN A 589 -16.24 -27.43 -12.97
CA ASN A 589 -15.52 -27.59 -11.71
C ASN A 589 -15.64 -26.29 -10.89
N ALA A 590 -16.21 -26.38 -9.69
CA ALA A 590 -16.37 -25.24 -8.79
C ALA A 590 -15.05 -24.50 -8.48
N HIS A 591 -13.92 -25.18 -8.63
CA HIS A 591 -12.56 -24.68 -8.37
C HIS A 591 -11.70 -24.55 -9.64
N TYR A 592 -12.31 -24.46 -10.84
CA TYR A 592 -11.57 -24.37 -12.10
C TYR A 592 -10.60 -23.17 -12.13
N ILE A 593 -10.96 -22.05 -11.50
CA ILE A 593 -10.13 -20.84 -11.46
C ILE A 593 -8.82 -21.12 -10.74
N GLU A 594 -8.90 -21.77 -9.59
CA GLU A 594 -7.75 -22.11 -8.77
C GLU A 594 -6.85 -23.13 -9.48
N PHE A 595 -7.43 -24.20 -10.06
CA PHE A 595 -6.64 -25.21 -10.77
C PHE A 595 -5.98 -24.67 -12.04
N THR A 596 -6.67 -23.87 -12.84
CA THR A 596 -6.10 -23.30 -14.09
C THR A 596 -4.99 -22.29 -13.80
N ARG A 597 -5.15 -21.43 -12.78
CA ARG A 597 -4.08 -20.55 -12.31
C ARG A 597 -2.88 -21.31 -11.74
N LEU A 598 -3.13 -22.39 -11.01
CA LEU A 598 -2.09 -23.26 -10.50
C LEU A 598 -1.32 -23.92 -11.65
N LEU A 599 -2.00 -24.51 -12.63
CA LEU A 599 -1.36 -25.10 -13.81
C LEU A 599 -0.53 -24.08 -14.61
N ARG A 600 -1.05 -22.86 -14.80
CA ARG A 600 -0.25 -21.75 -15.38
C ARG A 600 0.99 -21.45 -14.55
N SER A 601 0.87 -21.44 -13.22
CA SER A 601 2.01 -21.23 -12.33
C SER A 601 3.04 -22.36 -12.38
N LEU A 602 2.60 -23.61 -12.59
CA LEU A 602 3.49 -24.76 -12.77
C LEU A 602 4.19 -24.74 -14.13
N ALA A 603 3.49 -24.29 -15.18
CA ALA A 603 4.03 -24.11 -16.53
C ALA A 603 5.17 -23.10 -16.62
N TYR A 604 5.47 -22.35 -15.56
CA TYR A 604 6.65 -21.48 -15.46
C TYR A 604 7.96 -22.24 -15.76
N ASP A 605 8.10 -23.44 -15.17
CA ASP A 605 9.25 -24.31 -15.41
C ASP A 605 9.06 -25.03 -16.75
N LYS A 606 10.04 -24.88 -17.64
CA LYS A 606 10.05 -25.52 -18.95
C LYS A 606 9.88 -27.04 -18.89
N ASN A 607 10.31 -27.70 -17.80
CA ASN A 607 10.19 -29.15 -17.65
C ASN A 607 8.75 -29.59 -17.31
N LEU A 608 7.95 -28.70 -16.73
CA LEU A 608 6.55 -28.95 -16.36
C LEU A 608 5.57 -28.42 -17.41
N PHE A 609 6.05 -27.63 -18.37
CA PHE A 609 5.23 -26.90 -19.33
C PHE A 609 4.29 -27.81 -20.13
N ASP A 610 4.82 -28.79 -20.86
CA ASP A 610 4.04 -29.65 -21.77
C ASP A 610 2.85 -30.29 -21.04
N ARG A 611 3.13 -30.93 -19.89
CA ARG A 611 2.13 -31.59 -19.04
C ARG A 611 1.11 -30.62 -18.43
N SER A 612 1.57 -29.45 -17.97
CA SER A 612 0.67 -28.44 -17.39
C SER A 612 -0.26 -27.85 -18.44
N VAL A 613 0.26 -27.61 -19.65
CA VAL A 613 -0.49 -27.04 -20.77
C VAL A 613 -1.47 -28.03 -21.36
N GLU A 614 -1.13 -29.32 -21.43
CA GLU A 614 -2.07 -30.39 -21.82
C GLU A 614 -3.33 -30.38 -20.93
N LEU A 615 -3.15 -30.31 -19.60
CA LEU A 615 -4.26 -30.20 -18.65
C LEU A 615 -5.05 -28.89 -18.80
N LEU A 616 -4.37 -27.76 -19.08
CA LEU A 616 -5.04 -26.48 -19.37
C LEU A 616 -5.86 -26.54 -20.67
N CYS A 617 -5.39 -27.28 -21.68
CA CYS A 617 -6.14 -27.46 -22.92
C CYS A 617 -7.45 -28.20 -22.66
N HIS A 618 -7.44 -29.24 -21.81
CA HIS A 618 -8.68 -29.92 -21.40
C HIS A 618 -9.69 -28.96 -20.75
N PHE A 619 -9.24 -28.13 -19.80
CA PHE A 619 -10.08 -27.09 -19.21
C PHE A 619 -10.60 -26.10 -20.27
N ALA A 620 -9.72 -25.58 -21.13
CA ALA A 620 -10.08 -24.60 -22.16
C ALA A 620 -11.08 -25.15 -23.19
N LEU A 621 -11.02 -26.45 -23.51
CA LEU A 621 -11.95 -27.09 -24.43
C LEU A 621 -13.37 -27.23 -23.87
N SER A 622 -13.53 -27.25 -22.55
CA SER A 622 -14.84 -27.23 -21.89
C SER A 622 -15.48 -25.82 -21.80
N GLU A 623 -14.70 -24.76 -22.01
CA GLU A 623 -15.17 -23.38 -21.96
C GLU A 623 -15.89 -23.00 -23.27
N SER A 624 -17.09 -22.42 -23.16
CA SER A 624 -17.84 -21.92 -24.32
C SER A 624 -17.15 -20.72 -24.97
N LEU A 625 -17.35 -20.53 -26.29
CA LEU A 625 -16.67 -19.49 -27.06
C LEU A 625 -17.12 -18.06 -26.73
N GLU A 626 -18.28 -17.88 -26.09
CA GLU A 626 -18.87 -16.57 -25.78
C GLU A 626 -18.48 -16.05 -24.37
N GLU A 627 -17.80 -16.87 -23.57
CA GLU A 627 -17.38 -16.52 -22.21
C GLU A 627 -16.08 -15.71 -22.18
N SER A 628 -16.11 -14.57 -21.49
CA SER A 628 -14.95 -13.68 -21.32
C SER A 628 -14.53 -13.46 -19.86
N ASN A 629 -15.38 -13.82 -18.89
CA ASN A 629 -15.06 -13.66 -17.47
C ASN A 629 -14.23 -14.83 -16.96
N ASN A 630 -13.07 -14.56 -16.33
CA ASN A 630 -12.09 -15.57 -15.91
C ASN A 630 -11.81 -16.60 -17.02
N SER A 631 -11.60 -16.13 -18.25
CA SER A 631 -11.46 -17.03 -19.40
C SER A 631 -10.22 -17.90 -19.30
N ILE A 632 -10.41 -19.21 -19.46
CA ILE A 632 -9.34 -20.21 -19.45
C ILE A 632 -8.59 -20.15 -20.78
N ARG A 633 -9.31 -19.93 -21.88
CA ARG A 633 -8.74 -19.73 -23.21
C ARG A 633 -7.77 -18.53 -23.23
N GLU A 634 -8.16 -17.39 -22.66
CA GLU A 634 -7.26 -16.22 -22.58
C GLU A 634 -6.07 -16.46 -21.65
N LEU A 635 -6.29 -17.13 -20.50
CA LEU A 635 -5.21 -17.54 -19.59
C LEU A 635 -4.20 -18.44 -20.30
N LEU A 636 -4.67 -19.41 -21.09
CA LEU A 636 -3.83 -20.33 -21.85
C LEU A 636 -3.07 -19.60 -22.98
N LYS A 637 -3.74 -18.73 -23.75
CA LYS A 637 -3.09 -17.92 -24.81
C LYS A 637 -1.90 -17.13 -24.30
N SER A 638 -2.00 -16.60 -23.08
CA SER A 638 -0.93 -15.79 -22.49
C SER A 638 0.41 -16.53 -22.37
N LEU A 639 0.42 -17.87 -22.28
CA LEU A 639 1.65 -18.68 -22.25
C LEU A 639 2.38 -18.72 -23.60
N PHE A 640 1.73 -18.31 -24.69
CA PHE A 640 2.24 -18.42 -26.06
C PHE A 640 2.85 -17.14 -26.61
N PHE A 641 2.84 -16.04 -25.85
CA PHE A 641 3.52 -14.81 -26.25
C PHE A 641 5.04 -14.92 -26.18
N ILE A 642 5.73 -14.21 -27.07
CA ILE A 642 7.20 -14.08 -27.08
C ILE A 642 7.75 -13.33 -25.85
N TYR A 643 6.94 -12.46 -25.25
CA TYR A 643 7.26 -11.66 -24.06
C TYR A 643 6.15 -11.76 -23.02
N LEU A 644 6.50 -11.63 -21.74
CA LEU A 644 5.56 -11.62 -20.60
C LEU A 644 4.69 -12.88 -20.48
N SER A 645 5.12 -14.00 -21.07
CA SER A 645 4.34 -15.23 -21.06
C SER A 645 4.32 -15.92 -19.69
N GLY A 646 5.32 -15.63 -18.84
CA GLY A 646 5.44 -16.23 -17.51
C GLY A 646 5.90 -17.69 -17.54
N THR A 647 6.65 -18.07 -18.56
CA THR A 647 7.19 -19.43 -18.71
C THR A 647 8.51 -19.46 -19.46
N TYR A 648 9.44 -20.32 -19.02
CA TYR A 648 10.70 -20.60 -19.72
C TYR A 648 10.57 -21.66 -20.83
N ALA A 649 9.36 -22.08 -21.17
CA ALA A 649 9.14 -22.97 -22.30
C ALA A 649 9.84 -22.46 -23.56
N THR A 650 10.33 -23.38 -24.37
CA THR A 650 10.99 -23.04 -25.64
C THR A 650 9.97 -22.73 -26.74
N PRO A 651 10.36 -22.05 -27.83
CA PRO A 651 9.51 -21.89 -29.01
C PRO A 651 9.01 -23.25 -29.55
N GLN A 652 9.88 -24.26 -29.53
CA GLN A 652 9.58 -25.62 -30.01
C GLN A 652 8.54 -26.33 -29.13
N GLN A 653 8.60 -26.19 -27.80
CA GLN A 653 7.58 -26.75 -26.91
C GLN A 653 6.20 -26.15 -27.17
N ARG A 654 6.14 -24.84 -27.42
CA ARG A 654 4.87 -24.17 -27.77
C ARG A 654 4.36 -24.63 -29.14
N LEU A 655 5.24 -24.70 -30.14
CA LEU A 655 4.86 -25.16 -31.47
C LEU A 655 4.30 -26.58 -31.41
N LYS A 656 4.93 -27.49 -30.67
CA LYS A 656 4.46 -28.87 -30.50
C LYS A 656 3.01 -28.95 -30.00
N ILE A 657 2.63 -28.14 -29.01
CA ILE A 657 1.25 -28.10 -28.50
C ILE A 657 0.29 -27.56 -29.58
N ILE A 658 0.71 -26.53 -30.33
CA ILE A 658 -0.09 -25.99 -31.44
C ILE A 658 -0.28 -27.05 -32.53
N GLU A 659 0.77 -27.77 -32.90
CA GLU A 659 0.74 -28.87 -33.87
C GLU A 659 -0.26 -29.94 -33.46
N GLU A 660 -0.15 -30.45 -32.23
CA GLU A 660 -1.04 -31.49 -31.69
C GLU A 660 -2.52 -31.07 -31.72
N LEU A 661 -2.83 -29.79 -31.49
CA LEU A 661 -4.19 -29.26 -31.52
C LEU A 661 -4.71 -29.00 -32.94
N VAL A 662 -3.89 -28.41 -33.80
CA VAL A 662 -4.28 -28.01 -35.17
C VAL A 662 -4.41 -29.22 -36.11
N GLU A 663 -3.60 -30.25 -35.90
CA GLU A 663 -3.64 -31.49 -36.68
C GLU A 663 -4.67 -32.51 -36.16
N SER A 664 -5.40 -32.16 -35.10
CA SER A 664 -6.51 -32.95 -34.58
C SER A 664 -7.68 -33.03 -35.58
N ASN A 665 -8.45 -34.11 -35.52
CA ASN A 665 -9.70 -34.26 -36.28
C ASN A 665 -10.92 -33.64 -35.56
N ILE A 666 -10.72 -32.91 -34.46
CA ILE A 666 -11.77 -32.32 -33.62
C ILE A 666 -11.77 -30.80 -33.85
N GLU A 667 -12.91 -30.26 -34.29
CA GLU A 667 -13.04 -28.84 -34.66
C GLU A 667 -12.68 -27.86 -33.52
N ASP A 668 -13.08 -28.18 -32.28
CA ASP A 668 -12.76 -27.36 -31.11
C ASP A 668 -11.25 -27.34 -30.78
N HIS A 669 -10.56 -28.46 -31.01
CA HIS A 669 -9.10 -28.55 -30.85
C HIS A 669 -8.42 -27.67 -31.90
N ILE A 670 -8.84 -27.78 -33.17
CA ILE A 670 -8.32 -26.95 -34.25
C ILE A 670 -8.55 -25.47 -33.92
N HIS A 671 -9.74 -25.10 -33.46
CA HIS A 671 -10.04 -23.72 -33.09
C HIS A 671 -9.13 -23.22 -31.95
N LEU A 672 -8.93 -24.03 -30.91
CA LEU A 672 -8.03 -23.69 -29.82
C LEU A 672 -6.59 -23.53 -30.32
N GLY A 673 -6.06 -24.51 -31.05
CA GLY A 673 -4.70 -24.48 -31.60
C GLY A 673 -4.44 -23.28 -32.50
N MET A 674 -5.40 -22.93 -33.37
CA MET A 674 -5.30 -21.72 -34.20
C MET A 674 -5.25 -20.44 -33.37
N SER A 675 -5.94 -20.38 -32.24
CA SER A 675 -5.88 -19.22 -31.36
C SER A 675 -4.56 -19.11 -30.60
N LEU A 676 -3.94 -20.23 -30.24
CA LEU A 676 -2.59 -20.25 -29.66
C LEU A 676 -1.52 -19.86 -30.69
N LEU A 677 -1.68 -20.32 -31.94
CA LEU A 677 -0.82 -19.91 -33.06
C LEU A 677 -0.91 -18.40 -33.32
N GLU A 678 -2.12 -17.84 -33.28
CA GLU A 678 -2.34 -16.40 -33.39
C GLU A 678 -1.58 -15.63 -32.30
N ALA A 679 -1.63 -16.10 -31.04
CA ALA A 679 -0.90 -15.52 -29.92
C ALA A 679 0.62 -15.60 -30.11
N ALA A 680 1.15 -16.71 -30.63
CA ALA A 680 2.57 -16.87 -30.91
C ALA A 680 3.10 -15.91 -32.01
N LEU A 681 2.23 -15.47 -32.91
CA LEU A 681 2.52 -14.49 -33.96
C LEU A 681 2.27 -13.04 -33.54
N GLU A 682 1.86 -12.79 -32.29
CA GLU A 682 1.61 -11.44 -31.79
C GLU A 682 2.91 -10.62 -31.74
N THR A 683 2.82 -9.34 -32.12
CA THR A 683 3.99 -8.44 -32.26
C THR A 683 3.81 -7.11 -31.54
N TRP A 684 2.61 -6.86 -31.00
CA TRP A 684 2.28 -5.62 -30.31
C TRP A 684 1.50 -5.91 -29.02
N HIS A 685 1.46 -4.91 -28.13
CA HIS A 685 0.52 -4.86 -27.01
C HIS A 685 0.52 -6.10 -26.08
N PHE A 686 1.69 -6.63 -25.76
CA PHE A 686 1.80 -7.69 -24.76
C PHE A 686 1.33 -7.21 -23.40
N SER A 687 0.46 -7.99 -22.76
CA SER A 687 0.06 -7.84 -21.36
C SER A 687 0.53 -9.06 -20.58
N SER A 688 0.94 -8.86 -19.32
CA SER A 688 1.11 -9.96 -18.39
C SER A 688 -0.26 -10.43 -17.90
N PHE A 689 -0.43 -11.75 -17.79
CA PHE A 689 -1.62 -12.37 -17.23
C PHE A 689 -1.29 -12.93 -15.84
N ASP A 690 -1.89 -12.35 -14.79
CA ASP A 690 -1.66 -12.66 -13.37
C ASP A 690 -0.19 -12.48 -12.89
N GLY A 691 -0.01 -12.50 -11.56
CA GLY A 691 1.27 -12.20 -10.93
C GLY A 691 2.23 -13.37 -10.94
N PHE A 692 3.52 -13.05 -11.05
CA PHE A 692 4.59 -14.03 -11.12
C PHE A 692 4.94 -14.65 -9.76
N GLU A 693 4.30 -14.24 -8.65
CA GLU A 693 4.61 -14.75 -7.31
C GLU A 693 4.17 -16.21 -7.11
N PHE A 694 5.07 -17.04 -6.60
CA PHE A 694 4.79 -18.44 -6.27
C PHE A 694 5.50 -18.85 -4.99
N GLY A 695 4.88 -18.53 -3.86
CA GLY A 695 5.49 -18.66 -2.54
C GLY A 695 6.65 -17.67 -2.36
N ALA A 696 7.79 -18.12 -1.84
CA ALA A 696 9.00 -17.32 -1.75
C ALA A 696 9.94 -17.46 -2.97
N ARG A 697 9.54 -18.19 -4.01
CA ARG A 697 10.39 -18.38 -5.19
C ARG A 697 10.49 -17.08 -5.97
N SER A 698 11.72 -16.66 -6.28
CA SER A 698 11.95 -15.57 -7.23
C SER A 698 11.56 -16.04 -8.63
N ARG A 699 10.70 -15.28 -9.31
CA ARG A 699 10.24 -15.53 -10.67
C ARG A 699 10.30 -14.23 -11.46
N ASP A 700 10.76 -14.34 -12.70
CA ASP A 700 10.74 -13.25 -13.66
C ASP A 700 9.60 -13.45 -14.67
N HIS A 701 9.65 -12.74 -15.79
CA HIS A 701 8.64 -12.81 -16.84
C HIS A 701 8.76 -14.06 -17.75
N GLY A 702 9.69 -14.98 -17.46
CA GLY A 702 9.96 -16.19 -18.22
C GLY A 702 10.86 -15.94 -19.43
N TYR A 703 10.58 -16.69 -20.51
CA TYR A 703 11.30 -16.56 -21.77
C TYR A 703 11.26 -15.11 -22.29
N SER A 704 12.44 -14.60 -22.64
CA SER A 704 12.61 -13.37 -23.38
C SER A 704 13.79 -13.56 -24.35
N PRO A 705 13.63 -13.19 -25.64
CA PRO A 705 14.72 -13.11 -26.60
C PRO A 705 15.89 -12.30 -26.02
N GLN A 706 17.11 -12.86 -26.06
CA GLN A 706 18.30 -12.19 -25.54
C GLN A 706 18.98 -11.32 -26.60
N ASN A 707 18.74 -11.64 -27.87
CA ASN A 707 19.32 -10.95 -29.02
C ASN A 707 18.32 -10.91 -30.20
N GLN A 708 18.69 -10.22 -31.29
CA GLN A 708 17.85 -10.13 -32.49
C GLN A 708 17.70 -11.46 -33.22
N GLU A 709 18.66 -12.37 -33.11
CA GLU A 709 18.62 -13.68 -33.74
C GLU A 709 17.54 -14.56 -33.07
N ASP A 710 17.48 -14.62 -31.74
CA ASP A 710 16.44 -15.33 -30.99
C ASP A 710 15.05 -14.83 -31.36
N PHE A 711 14.91 -13.51 -31.49
CA PHE A 711 13.67 -12.85 -31.89
C PHE A 711 13.26 -13.23 -33.32
N HIS A 712 14.21 -13.24 -34.26
CA HIS A 712 13.95 -13.67 -35.63
C HIS A 712 13.63 -15.17 -35.71
N GLN A 713 14.37 -16.02 -34.98
CA GLN A 713 14.14 -17.46 -34.92
C GLN A 713 12.76 -17.82 -34.39
N TRP A 714 12.26 -17.08 -33.39
CA TRP A 714 10.89 -17.24 -32.89
C TRP A 714 9.87 -17.06 -34.03
N TYR A 715 9.88 -15.91 -34.69
CA TYR A 715 8.89 -15.63 -35.73
C TYR A 715 9.10 -16.49 -36.97
N HIS A 716 10.34 -16.84 -37.33
CA HIS A 716 10.62 -17.77 -38.41
C HIS A 716 9.92 -19.11 -38.17
N LEU A 717 10.07 -19.67 -36.98
CA LEU A 717 9.47 -20.95 -36.60
C LEU A 717 7.94 -20.94 -36.80
N PHE A 718 7.24 -19.95 -36.23
CA PHE A 718 5.79 -19.89 -36.29
C PHE A 718 5.26 -19.45 -37.66
N VAL A 719 5.97 -18.59 -38.39
CA VAL A 719 5.60 -18.20 -39.76
C VAL A 719 5.75 -19.39 -40.70
N GLU A 720 6.88 -20.12 -40.65
CA GLU A 720 7.11 -21.31 -41.47
C GLU A 720 6.00 -22.35 -41.27
N TYR A 721 5.67 -22.64 -40.02
CA TYR A 721 4.57 -23.54 -39.70
C TYR A 721 3.22 -23.04 -40.24
N THR A 722 2.90 -21.76 -40.05
CA THR A 722 1.63 -21.17 -40.52
C THR A 722 1.52 -21.18 -42.05
N VAL A 723 2.63 -20.92 -42.75
CA VAL A 723 2.68 -20.98 -44.22
C VAL A 723 2.43 -22.40 -44.71
N ASN A 724 3.08 -23.39 -44.09
CA ASN A 724 2.87 -24.81 -44.41
C ASN A 724 1.40 -25.21 -44.23
N LEU A 725 0.76 -24.78 -43.13
CA LEU A 725 -0.67 -24.97 -42.93
C LEU A 725 -1.53 -24.28 -44.00
N ALA A 726 -1.19 -23.06 -44.39
CA ALA A 726 -1.97 -22.26 -45.35
C ALA A 726 -2.00 -22.85 -46.78
N VAL A 727 -0.95 -23.59 -47.17
CA VAL A 727 -0.83 -24.27 -48.47
C VAL A 727 -1.25 -25.74 -48.44
N SER A 728 -1.52 -26.29 -47.26
CA SER A 728 -1.96 -27.67 -47.09
C SER A 728 -3.45 -27.88 -47.39
N ASP A 729 -3.85 -29.15 -47.48
CA ASP A 729 -5.24 -29.59 -47.56
C ASP A 729 -5.90 -29.75 -46.17
N TYR A 730 -5.25 -29.34 -45.08
CA TYR A 730 -5.84 -29.40 -43.73
C TYR A 730 -7.04 -28.45 -43.59
N GLN A 731 -8.01 -28.84 -42.76
CA GLN A 731 -9.21 -28.05 -42.46
C GLN A 731 -8.87 -26.64 -41.91
N ALA A 732 -7.69 -26.49 -41.29
CA ALA A 732 -7.20 -25.22 -40.73
C ALA A 732 -6.66 -24.23 -41.78
N ASN A 733 -6.49 -24.61 -43.05
CA ASN A 733 -5.78 -23.81 -44.06
C ASN A 733 -6.36 -22.40 -44.26
N SER A 734 -7.69 -22.26 -44.25
CA SER A 734 -8.40 -20.99 -44.43
C SER A 734 -8.15 -20.04 -43.26
N LYS A 735 -8.20 -20.55 -42.03
CA LYS A 735 -7.87 -19.79 -40.81
C LYS A 735 -6.40 -19.38 -40.79
N ALA A 736 -5.48 -20.24 -41.24
CA ALA A 736 -4.06 -19.91 -41.30
C ALA A 736 -3.77 -18.74 -42.25
N ARG A 737 -4.46 -18.69 -43.41
CA ARG A 737 -4.38 -17.54 -44.33
C ARG A 737 -4.89 -16.25 -43.70
N ILE A 738 -5.96 -16.31 -42.92
CA ILE A 738 -6.52 -15.15 -42.21
C ILE A 738 -5.51 -14.65 -41.16
N ILE A 739 -4.97 -15.54 -40.32
CA ILE A 739 -3.98 -15.17 -39.29
C ILE A 739 -2.75 -14.50 -39.92
N LEU A 740 -2.21 -15.06 -41.02
CA LEU A 740 -1.09 -14.43 -41.73
C LEU A 740 -1.43 -13.03 -42.23
N ALA A 741 -2.62 -12.85 -42.82
CA ALA A 741 -3.06 -11.55 -43.32
C ALA A 741 -3.22 -10.51 -42.19
N GLU A 742 -3.80 -10.91 -41.06
CA GLU A 742 -4.01 -10.03 -39.90
C GLU A 742 -2.70 -9.66 -39.21
N LYS A 743 -1.78 -10.61 -39.04
CA LYS A 743 -0.48 -10.38 -38.38
C LYS A 743 0.59 -9.81 -39.33
N PHE A 744 0.36 -9.80 -40.65
CA PHE A 744 1.34 -9.39 -41.68
C PHE A 744 2.02 -8.06 -41.35
N ARG A 745 1.24 -7.03 -41.02
CA ARG A 745 1.79 -5.69 -40.71
C ARG A 745 2.77 -5.73 -39.54
N GLY A 746 2.44 -6.50 -38.50
CA GLY A 746 3.29 -6.66 -37.34
C GLY A 746 4.56 -7.44 -37.65
N LEU A 747 4.41 -8.57 -38.33
CA LEU A 747 5.54 -9.41 -38.77
C LEU A 747 6.51 -8.65 -39.70
N TRP A 748 5.97 -7.80 -40.57
CA TRP A 748 6.78 -6.94 -41.45
C TRP A 748 7.50 -5.83 -40.67
N ILE A 749 6.76 -5.01 -39.92
CA ILE A 749 7.29 -3.78 -39.33
C ILE A 749 8.14 -4.06 -38.09
N LYS A 750 7.77 -5.05 -37.28
CA LYS A 750 8.41 -5.35 -35.99
C LYS A 750 9.31 -6.55 -36.04
N ALA A 751 8.83 -7.67 -36.59
CA ALA A 751 9.60 -8.90 -36.63
C ALA A 751 10.68 -8.90 -37.72
N GLY A 752 10.59 -8.01 -38.71
CA GLY A 752 11.57 -7.90 -39.79
C GLY A 752 11.65 -9.15 -40.67
N MET A 753 10.55 -9.90 -40.76
CA MET A 753 10.49 -11.23 -41.40
C MET A 753 10.55 -11.22 -42.93
N LEU A 754 10.67 -10.04 -43.55
CA LEU A 754 10.91 -9.88 -44.98
C LEU A 754 12.18 -9.04 -45.13
N THR A 755 13.30 -9.73 -45.37
CA THR A 755 14.53 -9.04 -45.79
C THR A 755 14.40 -8.64 -47.26
N THR A 756 15.05 -7.54 -47.61
CA THR A 756 14.93 -6.89 -48.93
C THR A 756 15.38 -7.80 -50.10
N GLU A 757 16.05 -8.92 -49.82
CA GLU A 757 16.55 -9.89 -50.79
C GLU A 757 15.49 -10.91 -51.25
N GLU A 758 14.49 -11.26 -50.42
CA GLU A 758 13.45 -12.25 -50.80
C GLU A 758 12.45 -11.68 -51.82
N ILE A 759 12.21 -10.38 -51.79
CA ILE A 759 11.32 -9.67 -52.73
C ILE A 759 11.97 -9.51 -54.12
N GLN A 760 13.30 -9.46 -54.19
CA GLN A 760 14.00 -9.38 -55.48
C GLN A 760 13.95 -10.69 -56.28
N ASN A 761 13.72 -11.83 -55.61
CA ASN A 761 13.82 -13.14 -56.26
C ASN A 761 12.48 -13.79 -56.67
N ASN A 762 11.32 -13.28 -56.24
CA ASN A 762 10.02 -13.78 -56.73
C ASN A 762 8.86 -12.76 -56.58
N PRO A 763 8.73 -11.79 -57.51
CA PRO A 763 7.67 -10.78 -57.45
C PRO A 763 6.29 -11.23 -57.96
N THR A 764 6.07 -12.52 -58.29
CA THR A 764 4.92 -12.92 -59.14
C THR A 764 3.91 -13.91 -58.57
N ASN A 765 3.99 -14.35 -57.31
CA ASN A 765 3.07 -15.39 -56.79
C ASN A 765 2.26 -15.03 -55.53
N LEU A 766 2.20 -13.77 -55.10
CA LEU A 766 1.33 -13.33 -54.00
C LEU A 766 0.61 -12.03 -54.38
N ILE A 767 -0.44 -12.16 -55.21
CA ILE A 767 -1.58 -11.24 -55.30
C ILE A 767 -2.84 -12.08 -55.23
#